data_AF-A0ABC8EVU2-F1
#
_entry.id   AF-A0ABC8EVU2-F1
#
_cell.length_a   1.000
_cell.length_b   1.000
_cell.length_c   1.000
_cell.angle_alpha   90.00
_cell.angle_beta   90.00
_cell.angle_gamma   90.00
#
_symmetry.space_group_name_H-M   'P 1'
#
loop_
_entity.id
_entity.type
_entity.pdbx_description
1 polymer ?
#
loop_
_entity_poly.entity_id
_entity_poly.type
_entity_poly.pdbx_seq_one_letter_code
_entity_poly.pdbx_strand_id
1 'polypeptide(L)'
;MTARWLSAVRGSHFPDFPKGYRYMSELQTFQVFPNIPKPLMFLETLALNMWWSWAPDAKDLFRRIDPRVWTESGRNPLVFLTRLPQARLEQLAGDTSFLSHLGRVKARFEERILSPRDRPPPSLGENEVIAYFSMEFGIHESLPLFAGGLGILAGDHLKSASNLNMPLVGIGLLYRDGYFRQFLDANGWQQEAYPQTNLYHLPVERAEDTGGDDLRITVDGPEGPIHADVWKISIGRIPLYLLDANLHDNPPQIREVTARLYAADQSVRLSQEVLLGIGGVRALFKMGVFPKVVHMNEGHSAFSSIERLAQTMESMKVPLTTAMEIVPRSTIFTTHTPVAAGHDEFPASMVTPIFTPFTDRLGAPVEEILSWGQPDGSSPDAPISMFILGLRMAQYCNGVSELHGRVARKMWAHVWPKRPQEEVPITYVTNGIHVSTFISDEFARLFDRYLGPDWYTVSQNPENVSRMDDIYDEDLWRAHEINRSRLIRTCREMMARQYARRNATHSVIERAESVLNPEALTIGFARRFATYKRSNLILQDPERLEAILTSDEFPVQFIFAGKAHPKDNEGKQLIQNLVQFAQRPSIRDRFIFVEDYDMHLARRLVQGTDVWMNTPRRPFEACGTSGMKAAVNGVLNLSVLDGWWCEGYREDRGWAIGLGEEYTDSAYQDDVESQALYNTLETDVIPCFYDRKPGDSPSRWIRMMKESMKMAMGDFCSLRMVSEYRERFYVPAARRYDELMVENAAEAGNIADQFQRLKRLWKDIRLEKPVRAKRGLFRVGDSFEVTANIFLGELRPEEVDVELYYGLLKSVDVLETSLIEPMRVSKENGNGEYLYSSTIRCRAAGRYGFTARVTPRGDDRLRFTPKLLSWA
;
A
#
# COMPACT_ATOMS: atom_id res chain seq x y z
N MET A 1 36.07 53.95 26.90
CA MET A 1 36.71 54.44 25.66
C MET A 1 36.49 53.38 24.59
N THR A 2 35.43 53.54 23.80
CA THR A 2 35.48 54.00 22.38
C THR A 2 35.91 52.85 21.46
N ALA A 3 34.98 52.16 20.80
CA ALA A 3 34.17 52.57 19.63
C ALA A 3 34.87 52.32 18.29
N ARG A 4 34.05 51.90 17.31
CA ARG A 4 34.29 51.81 15.85
C ARG A 4 35.09 50.55 15.48
N TRP A 5 34.55 49.62 14.69
CA TRP A 5 34.00 49.84 13.35
C TRP A 5 32.89 48.85 13.03
N LEU A 6 31.68 49.32 12.71
CA LEU A 6 30.70 48.67 11.82
C LEU A 6 29.52 49.62 11.60
N SER A 7 29.66 50.50 10.61
CA SER A 7 28.56 51.14 9.87
C SER A 7 29.12 51.45 8.48
N ALA A 8 28.61 50.87 7.41
CA ALA A 8 27.55 51.42 6.56
C ALA A 8 27.58 50.57 5.26
N VAL A 9 26.54 50.24 4.50
CA VAL A 9 25.13 50.67 4.36
C VAL A 9 24.50 49.62 3.41
N ARG A 10 23.47 48.89 3.85
CA ARG A 10 22.04 49.00 3.49
C ARG A 10 21.70 48.91 1.99
N GLY A 11 20.73 48.04 1.67
CA GLY A 11 19.76 48.32 0.61
C GLY A 11 18.99 47.11 0.05
N SER A 12 17.89 46.71 0.68
CA SER A 12 16.58 46.44 0.03
C SER A 12 15.57 45.81 1.02
N HIS A 13 14.34 46.31 0.95
CA HIS A 13 13.25 46.14 1.92
C HIS A 13 12.58 44.76 1.89
N PHE A 14 12.50 44.12 3.06
CA PHE A 14 11.42 43.19 3.40
C PHE A 14 10.44 43.92 4.34
N PRO A 15 9.11 43.69 4.25
CA PRO A 15 8.16 44.28 5.18
C PRO A 15 8.37 43.71 6.58
N ASP A 16 8.40 44.60 7.58
CA ASP A 16 8.50 44.29 9.00
C ASP A 16 7.34 43.36 9.44
N PHE A 17 7.68 42.14 9.87
CA PHE A 17 6.76 41.32 10.64
C PHE A 17 6.51 41.98 12.00
N PRO A 18 5.25 42.07 12.50
CA PRO A 18 4.98 42.63 13.81
C PRO A 18 5.68 41.79 14.89
N LYS A 19 6.69 42.40 15.53
CA LYS A 19 7.33 41.93 16.75
C LYS A 19 6.29 41.91 17.88
N GLY A 20 5.70 40.75 18.14
CA GLY A 20 4.65 40.67 19.15
C GLY A 20 4.13 39.27 19.50
N TYR A 21 4.91 38.21 19.36
CA TYR A 21 4.60 36.94 20.01
C TYR A 21 5.52 36.77 21.22
N ARG A 22 5.01 37.04 22.42
CA ARG A 22 5.63 36.58 23.67
C ARG A 22 5.50 35.06 23.68
N TYR A 23 6.59 34.33 23.51
CA TYR A 23 6.66 32.93 23.91
C TYR A 23 6.53 32.90 25.45
N MET A 24 5.32 32.71 25.95
CA MET A 24 5.08 32.51 27.39
C MET A 24 5.46 31.07 27.73
N SER A 25 6.70 30.87 28.17
CA SER A 25 7.28 29.56 28.49
C SER A 25 6.71 28.89 29.75
N GLU A 26 5.68 29.46 30.38
CA GLU A 26 5.10 29.02 31.65
C GLU A 26 3.55 28.98 31.62
N LEU A 27 2.95 28.77 30.45
CA LEU A 27 1.50 28.57 30.33
C LEU A 27 1.12 27.18 30.87
N GLN A 28 0.40 27.17 32.00
CA GLN A 28 -0.29 25.97 32.47
C GLN A 28 -1.59 25.82 31.68
N THR A 29 -1.77 24.67 31.04
CA THR A 29 -2.99 24.33 30.29
C THR A 29 -3.86 23.41 31.13
N PHE A 30 -5.18 23.55 31.00
CA PHE A 30 -6.15 22.62 31.56
C PHE A 30 -7.20 22.30 30.49
N GLN A 31 -7.80 21.12 30.58
CA GLN A 31 -8.77 20.64 29.61
C GLN A 31 -10.10 20.37 30.31
N VAL A 32 -11.19 20.72 29.63
CA VAL A 32 -12.56 20.44 30.08
C VAL A 32 -13.20 19.53 29.05
N PHE A 33 -13.59 18.33 29.49
CA PHE A 33 -14.33 17.38 28.67
C PHE A 33 -15.85 17.58 28.88
N PRO A 34 -16.69 17.26 27.87
CA PRO A 34 -18.13 17.24 28.06
C PRO A 34 -18.50 16.22 29.13
N ASN A 35 -19.49 16.54 29.96
CA ASN A 35 -19.99 15.59 30.96
C ASN A 35 -21.02 14.67 30.29
N ILE A 36 -20.57 13.53 29.75
CA ILE A 36 -21.44 12.59 29.05
C ILE A 36 -22.36 11.88 30.06
N PRO A 37 -23.70 11.99 29.94
CA PRO A 37 -24.61 11.31 30.86
C PRO A 37 -24.41 9.79 30.83
N LYS A 38 -24.60 9.11 31.99
CA LYS A 38 -24.40 7.65 32.11
C LYS A 38 -25.06 6.81 31.00
N PRO A 39 -26.32 7.07 30.56
CA PRO A 39 -26.92 6.32 29.45
C PRO A 39 -26.19 6.43 28.11
N LEU A 40 -25.39 7.47 27.93
CA LEU A 40 -24.67 7.81 26.69
C LEU A 40 -23.18 7.45 26.73
N MET A 41 -22.68 6.88 27.83
CA MET A 41 -21.25 6.66 28.08
C MET A 41 -20.53 5.87 26.98
N PHE A 42 -21.25 4.99 26.29
CA PHE A 42 -20.71 4.24 25.15
C PHE A 42 -20.22 5.13 23.99
N LEU A 43 -20.70 6.38 23.88
CA LEU A 43 -20.19 7.32 22.88
C LEU A 43 -18.70 7.62 23.07
N GLU A 44 -18.18 7.64 24.31
CA GLU A 44 -16.74 7.81 24.58
C GLU A 44 -15.94 6.62 24.08
N THR A 45 -16.36 5.41 24.45
CA THR A 45 -15.74 4.16 23.99
C THR A 45 -15.75 4.09 22.45
N LEU A 46 -16.87 4.45 21.83
CA LEU A 46 -17.00 4.44 20.39
C LEU A 46 -16.11 5.50 19.74
N ALA A 47 -15.99 6.70 20.31
CA ALA A 47 -15.14 7.77 19.77
C ALA A 47 -13.64 7.41 19.75
N LEU A 48 -13.20 6.57 20.69
CA LEU A 48 -11.80 6.14 20.83
C LEU A 48 -11.43 4.90 19.99
N ASN A 49 -12.39 4.22 19.36
CA ASN A 49 -12.12 3.06 18.51
C ASN A 49 -12.53 3.32 17.05
N MET A 50 -11.59 3.25 16.12
CA MET A 50 -11.81 3.62 14.71
C MET A 50 -12.84 2.75 13.98
N TRP A 51 -13.36 1.66 14.58
CA TRP A 51 -14.43 0.83 14.01
C TRP A 51 -15.63 1.62 13.52
N TRP A 52 -16.00 2.72 14.20
CA TRP A 52 -17.10 3.57 13.76
C TRP A 52 -16.91 4.07 12.32
N SER A 53 -15.67 4.25 11.85
CA SER A 53 -15.38 4.85 10.53
C SER A 53 -15.77 3.97 9.34
N TRP A 54 -15.91 2.65 9.54
CA TRP A 54 -16.39 1.72 8.51
C TRP A 54 -17.65 0.94 8.91
N ALA A 55 -18.32 1.36 9.99
CA ALA A 55 -19.61 0.83 10.43
C ALA A 55 -20.72 1.87 10.15
N PRO A 56 -21.56 1.68 9.12
CA PRO A 56 -22.60 2.65 8.73
C PRO A 56 -23.51 3.12 9.88
N ASP A 57 -24.06 2.19 10.66
CA ASP A 57 -24.93 2.51 11.81
C ASP A 57 -24.22 3.37 12.87
N ALA A 58 -22.93 3.12 13.11
CA ALA A 58 -22.13 3.90 14.06
C ALA A 58 -21.88 5.33 13.56
N LYS A 59 -21.61 5.52 12.26
CA LYS A 59 -21.52 6.86 11.65
C LYS A 59 -22.84 7.62 11.77
N ASP A 60 -23.95 6.93 11.50
CA ASP A 60 -25.29 7.52 11.57
C ASP A 60 -25.70 7.90 13.00
N LEU A 61 -25.19 7.19 14.02
CA LEU A 61 -25.37 7.54 15.42
C LEU A 61 -24.82 8.95 15.73
N PHE A 62 -23.58 9.25 15.34
CA PHE A 62 -22.99 10.58 15.53
C PHE A 62 -23.71 11.64 14.70
N ARG A 63 -24.01 11.35 13.43
CA ARG A 63 -24.73 12.27 12.53
C ARG A 63 -26.12 12.64 13.06
N ARG A 64 -26.84 11.70 13.71
CA ARG A 64 -28.19 11.92 14.25
C ARG A 64 -28.21 12.88 15.46
N ILE A 65 -27.10 13.00 16.20
CA ILE A 65 -27.00 13.89 17.36
C ILE A 65 -27.15 15.35 16.89
N ASP A 66 -26.31 15.77 15.94
CA ASP A 66 -26.37 17.07 15.25
C ASP A 66 -25.63 17.00 13.89
N PRO A 67 -26.36 17.00 12.75
CA PRO A 67 -25.74 16.88 11.43
C PRO A 67 -24.80 18.03 11.04
N ARG A 68 -25.07 19.24 11.55
CA ARG A 68 -24.30 20.45 11.21
C ARG A 68 -22.97 20.42 11.94
N VAL A 69 -22.99 20.23 13.26
CA VAL A 69 -21.78 20.15 14.08
C VAL A 69 -20.93 18.94 13.68
N TRP A 70 -21.56 17.83 13.27
CA TRP A 70 -20.83 16.67 12.73
C TRP A 70 -20.02 17.03 11.48
N THR A 71 -20.59 17.83 10.58
CA THR A 71 -19.89 18.28 9.38
C THR A 71 -18.79 19.30 9.71
N GLU A 72 -19.09 20.29 10.56
CA GLU A 72 -18.16 21.35 10.98
C GLU A 72 -16.97 20.85 11.81
N SER A 73 -17.14 19.73 12.52
CA SER A 73 -16.07 19.05 13.27
C SER A 73 -15.13 18.23 12.39
N GLY A 74 -15.32 18.25 11.06
CA GLY A 74 -14.55 17.40 10.14
C GLY A 74 -14.88 15.92 10.28
N ARG A 75 -16.08 15.59 10.82
CA ARG A 75 -16.53 14.21 11.05
C ARG A 75 -15.59 13.45 12.00
N ASN A 76 -15.05 14.16 12.98
CA ASN A 76 -14.22 13.61 14.04
C ASN A 76 -15.05 13.52 15.33
N PRO A 77 -15.34 12.32 15.85
CA PRO A 77 -16.13 12.14 17.07
C PRO A 77 -15.63 12.91 18.29
N LEU A 78 -14.32 13.02 18.50
CA LEU A 78 -13.75 13.73 19.66
C LEU A 78 -13.95 15.24 19.54
N VAL A 79 -13.68 15.80 18.36
CA VAL A 79 -13.93 17.22 18.07
C VAL A 79 -15.43 17.51 18.10
N PHE A 80 -16.25 16.57 17.64
CA PHE A 80 -17.70 16.67 17.65
C PHE A 80 -18.23 16.77 19.08
N LEU A 81 -17.87 15.82 19.96
CA LEU A 81 -18.35 15.76 21.34
C LEU A 81 -17.97 17.01 22.15
N THR A 82 -16.78 17.57 21.91
CA THR A 82 -16.34 18.81 22.58
C THR A 82 -17.05 20.08 22.10
N ARG A 83 -17.65 20.06 20.91
CA ARG A 83 -18.42 21.19 20.35
C ARG A 83 -19.92 21.11 20.66
N LEU A 84 -20.40 20.01 21.22
CA LEU A 84 -21.82 19.86 21.55
C LEU A 84 -22.19 20.66 22.81
N PRO A 85 -23.35 21.34 22.80
CA PRO A 85 -23.91 21.91 24.03
C PRO A 85 -24.28 20.79 25.01
N GLN A 86 -23.94 20.97 26.30
CA GLN A 86 -24.26 20.01 27.36
C GLN A 86 -25.76 19.64 27.41
N ALA A 87 -26.65 20.64 27.24
CA ALA A 87 -28.10 20.44 27.22
C ALA A 87 -28.57 19.45 26.13
N ARG A 88 -27.85 19.36 25.00
CA ARG A 88 -28.17 18.40 23.93
C ARG A 88 -27.91 16.96 24.35
N LEU A 89 -26.82 16.73 25.08
CA LEU A 89 -26.49 15.41 25.62
C LEU A 89 -27.52 14.99 26.70
N GLU A 90 -27.93 15.92 27.55
CA GLU A 90 -28.96 15.68 28.57
C GLU A 90 -30.32 15.35 27.95
N GLN A 91 -30.71 16.04 26.88
CA GLN A 91 -31.92 15.73 26.12
C GLN A 91 -31.88 14.31 25.55
N LEU A 92 -30.76 13.92 24.92
CA LEU A 92 -30.61 12.61 24.31
C LEU A 92 -30.55 11.47 25.33
N ALA A 93 -30.11 11.75 26.56
CA ALA A 93 -30.14 10.79 27.65
C ALA A 93 -31.57 10.37 28.05
N GLY A 94 -32.59 11.15 27.68
CA GLY A 94 -34.01 10.81 27.84
C GLY A 94 -34.71 10.33 26.56
N ASP A 95 -34.07 10.36 25.39
CA ASP A 95 -34.67 9.98 24.10
C ASP A 95 -34.62 8.46 23.89
N THR A 96 -35.76 7.79 24.07
CA THR A 96 -35.89 6.33 23.93
C THR A 96 -35.49 5.82 22.53
N SER A 97 -35.78 6.59 21.47
CA SER A 97 -35.44 6.21 20.10
C SER A 97 -33.94 6.31 19.84
N PHE A 98 -33.28 7.32 20.41
CA PHE A 98 -31.83 7.44 20.34
C PHE A 98 -31.13 6.36 21.16
N LEU A 99 -31.57 6.12 22.40
CA LEU A 99 -31.01 5.08 23.27
C LEU A 99 -31.16 3.68 22.69
N SER A 100 -32.28 3.39 22.01
CA SER A 100 -32.47 2.13 21.30
C SER A 100 -31.47 1.96 20.15
N HIS A 101 -31.19 3.04 19.41
CA HIS A 101 -30.17 3.02 18.36
C HIS A 101 -28.76 2.81 18.95
N LEU A 102 -28.42 3.56 20.00
CA LEU A 102 -27.16 3.41 20.74
C LEU A 102 -26.97 1.98 21.26
N GLY A 103 -28.01 1.38 21.83
CA GLY A 103 -28.00 0.00 22.34
C GLY A 103 -27.72 -1.03 21.25
N ARG A 104 -28.30 -0.87 20.04
CA ARG A 104 -28.00 -1.76 18.90
C ARG A 104 -26.55 -1.64 18.45
N VAL A 105 -26.03 -0.41 18.33
CA VAL A 105 -24.62 -0.18 17.95
C VAL A 105 -23.68 -0.75 19.00
N LYS A 106 -23.99 -0.57 20.29
CA LYS A 106 -23.23 -1.13 21.41
C LYS A 106 -23.19 -2.65 21.37
N ALA A 107 -24.35 -3.32 21.24
CA ALA A 107 -24.41 -4.77 21.17
C ALA A 107 -23.58 -5.33 19.98
N ARG A 108 -23.65 -4.67 18.82
CA ARG A 108 -22.85 -5.04 17.64
C ARG A 108 -21.35 -4.81 17.86
N PHE A 109 -20.96 -3.73 18.53
CA PHE A 109 -19.56 -3.48 18.88
C PHE A 109 -19.03 -4.54 19.86
N GLU A 110 -19.80 -4.87 20.89
CA GLU A 110 -19.44 -5.90 21.88
C GLU A 110 -19.30 -7.28 21.21
N GLU A 111 -20.25 -7.67 20.36
CA GLU A 111 -20.21 -8.92 19.60
C GLU A 111 -19.02 -8.96 18.62
N ARG A 112 -18.78 -7.87 17.87
CA ARG A 112 -17.85 -7.89 16.74
C ARG A 112 -16.43 -7.50 17.10
N ILE A 113 -16.21 -6.69 18.12
CA ILE A 113 -14.90 -6.16 18.49
C ILE A 113 -14.40 -6.74 19.82
N LEU A 114 -15.24 -6.76 20.86
CA LEU A 114 -14.79 -7.17 22.20
C LEU A 114 -14.87 -8.68 22.44
N SER A 115 -15.85 -9.36 21.85
CA SER A 115 -16.06 -10.79 22.10
C SER A 115 -14.85 -11.59 21.61
N PRO A 116 -14.24 -12.46 22.46
CA PRO A 116 -13.35 -13.50 22.00
C PRO A 116 -14.19 -14.40 21.09
N ARG A 117 -13.87 -14.48 19.80
CA ARG A 117 -14.58 -15.46 18.95
C ARG A 117 -14.05 -16.85 19.31
N ASP A 118 -14.94 -17.83 19.48
CA ASP A 118 -14.64 -19.26 19.71
C ASP A 118 -13.81 -19.93 18.60
N ARG A 119 -13.39 -19.18 17.58
CA ARG A 119 -12.40 -19.60 16.59
C ARG A 119 -11.15 -18.73 16.79
N PRO A 120 -10.13 -19.19 17.52
CA PRO A 120 -8.77 -18.79 17.18
C PRO A 120 -8.61 -19.03 15.67
N PRO A 121 -7.97 -18.14 14.88
CA PRO A 121 -7.57 -18.50 13.53
C PRO A 121 -6.77 -19.82 13.65
N PRO A 122 -7.26 -20.96 13.11
CA PRO A 122 -6.83 -22.30 13.56
C PRO A 122 -5.38 -22.73 13.28
N SER A 123 -4.48 -21.80 12.97
CA SER A 123 -3.20 -22.10 12.32
C SER A 123 -2.01 -21.23 12.74
N LEU A 124 -2.23 -20.17 13.51
CA LEU A 124 -1.13 -19.43 14.14
C LEU A 124 -0.96 -20.05 15.52
N GLY A 125 -1.67 -19.58 16.54
CA GLY A 125 -1.67 -20.18 17.88
C GLY A 125 -2.27 -19.19 18.86
N GLU A 126 -2.62 -19.63 20.06
CA GLU A 126 -2.99 -18.70 21.13
C GLU A 126 -1.74 -17.93 21.57
N ASN A 127 -1.78 -16.59 21.49
CA ASN A 127 -0.69 -15.63 21.78
C ASN A 127 0.34 -15.35 20.65
N GLU A 128 0.07 -15.72 19.40
CA GLU A 128 0.98 -15.40 18.29
C GLU A 128 0.72 -14.03 17.69
N VAL A 129 1.76 -13.21 17.50
CA VAL A 129 1.61 -11.84 16.97
C VAL A 129 2.30 -11.69 15.61
N ILE A 130 1.59 -11.07 14.67
CA ILE A 130 2.13 -10.54 13.41
C ILE A 130 2.34 -9.03 13.58
N ALA A 131 3.55 -8.53 13.34
CA ALA A 131 3.82 -7.10 13.34
C ALA A 131 3.86 -6.55 11.90
N TYR A 132 2.94 -5.64 11.57
CA TYR A 132 2.84 -4.99 10.27
C TYR A 132 3.39 -3.58 10.34
N PHE A 133 4.55 -3.35 9.72
CA PHE A 133 5.24 -2.06 9.74
C PHE A 133 4.90 -1.26 8.49
N SER A 134 4.52 0.01 8.67
CA SER A 134 4.36 0.94 7.55
C SER A 134 4.61 2.38 7.96
N MET A 135 5.13 3.17 7.02
CA MET A 135 5.27 4.62 7.17
C MET A 135 3.92 5.35 7.19
N GLU A 136 2.87 4.78 6.58
CA GLU A 136 1.58 5.45 6.49
C GLU A 136 0.38 4.52 6.76
N PHE A 137 -0.67 5.08 7.36
CA PHE A 137 -1.94 4.39 7.65
C PHE A 137 -3.14 5.30 7.33
N GLY A 138 -3.85 4.98 6.25
CA GLY A 138 -5.04 5.67 5.77
C GLY A 138 -6.32 5.06 6.34
N ILE A 139 -6.64 5.41 7.59
CA ILE A 139 -7.82 4.88 8.29
C ILE A 139 -9.07 5.73 8.01
N HIS A 140 -8.98 7.04 8.26
CA HIS A 140 -10.05 8.03 8.10
C HIS A 140 -9.43 9.42 7.98
N GLU A 141 -10.09 10.38 7.34
CA GLU A 141 -9.59 11.76 7.16
C GLU A 141 -9.32 12.52 8.47
N SER A 142 -9.82 12.03 9.60
CA SER A 142 -9.52 12.57 10.94
C SER A 142 -8.12 12.18 11.45
N LEU A 143 -7.46 11.19 10.84
CA LEU A 143 -6.10 10.76 11.16
C LEU A 143 -5.19 11.12 9.98
N PRO A 144 -4.39 12.20 10.06
CA PRO A 144 -3.56 12.65 8.95
C PRO A 144 -2.25 11.86 8.85
N LEU A 145 -2.34 10.52 8.82
CA LEU A 145 -1.21 9.59 8.86
C LEU A 145 -0.92 8.95 7.50
N PHE A 146 -1.38 9.55 6.39
CA PHE A 146 -1.18 9.00 5.04
C PHE A 146 -1.07 10.09 3.98
N ALA A 147 -0.39 9.76 2.87
CA ALA A 147 -0.20 10.61 1.71
C ALA A 147 -0.69 9.97 0.40
N GLY A 148 -0.97 8.66 0.36
CA GLY A 148 -1.37 8.01 -0.89
C GLY A 148 -1.88 6.58 -0.78
N GLY A 149 -1.71 5.84 -1.88
CA GLY A 149 -2.26 4.50 -2.05
C GLY A 149 -1.69 3.46 -1.09
N LEU A 150 -0.40 3.56 -0.73
CA LEU A 150 0.28 2.66 0.21
C LEU A 150 -0.37 2.73 1.60
N GLY A 151 -0.66 3.94 2.08
CA GLY A 151 -1.27 4.19 3.37
C GLY A 151 -2.72 3.76 3.40
N ILE A 152 -3.49 4.03 2.34
CA ILE A 152 -4.86 3.52 2.23
C ILE A 152 -4.87 1.98 2.27
N LEU A 153 -3.93 1.34 1.56
CA LEU A 153 -3.78 -0.11 1.59
C LEU A 153 -3.45 -0.62 3.00
N ALA A 154 -2.47 -0.01 3.67
CA ALA A 154 -2.12 -0.36 5.05
C ALA A 154 -3.33 -0.23 6.00
N GLY A 155 -4.12 0.83 5.84
CA GLY A 155 -5.36 1.03 6.60
C GLY A 155 -6.41 -0.04 6.31
N ASP A 156 -6.62 -0.39 5.04
CA ASP A 156 -7.54 -1.46 4.62
C ASP A 156 -7.05 -2.84 5.09
N HIS A 157 -5.73 -3.05 5.17
CA HIS A 157 -5.11 -4.25 5.73
C HIS A 157 -5.46 -4.39 7.21
N LEU A 158 -5.28 -3.33 8.03
CA LEU A 158 -5.64 -3.36 9.45
C LEU A 158 -7.15 -3.58 9.67
N LYS A 159 -8.01 -2.92 8.88
CA LYS A 159 -9.47 -3.10 8.96
C LYS A 159 -9.89 -4.54 8.65
N SER A 160 -9.30 -5.12 7.61
CA SER A 160 -9.58 -6.50 7.20
C SER A 160 -9.02 -7.51 8.19
N ALA A 161 -7.82 -7.27 8.72
CA ALA A 161 -7.25 -8.05 9.82
C ALA A 161 -8.17 -8.01 11.06
N SER A 162 -8.77 -6.85 11.37
CA SER A 162 -9.79 -6.74 12.41
C SER A 162 -11.05 -7.56 12.10
N ASN A 163 -11.53 -7.59 10.85
CA ASN A 163 -12.70 -8.40 10.48
C ASN A 163 -12.42 -9.90 10.55
N LEU A 164 -11.22 -10.31 10.15
CA LEU A 164 -10.76 -11.70 10.13
C LEU A 164 -10.27 -12.19 11.49
N ASN A 165 -10.29 -11.33 12.52
CA ASN A 165 -9.77 -11.64 13.87
C ASN A 165 -8.31 -12.12 13.83
N MET A 166 -7.47 -11.45 13.03
CA MET A 166 -6.06 -11.78 12.96
C MET A 166 -5.33 -11.22 14.19
N PRO A 167 -4.35 -11.96 14.73
CA PRO A 167 -3.55 -11.46 15.84
C PRO A 167 -2.41 -10.59 15.31
N LEU A 168 -2.80 -9.44 14.77
CA LEU A 168 -1.90 -8.50 14.10
C LEU A 168 -1.82 -7.21 14.90
N VAL A 169 -0.64 -6.59 14.90
CA VAL A 169 -0.41 -5.24 15.42
C VAL A 169 0.18 -4.37 14.32
N GLY A 170 -0.28 -3.12 14.21
CA GLY A 170 0.28 -2.14 13.28
C GLY A 170 1.37 -1.31 13.95
N ILE A 171 2.45 -0.99 13.25
CA ILE A 171 3.54 -0.13 13.74
C ILE A 171 3.80 0.98 12.73
N GLY A 172 3.78 2.23 13.21
CA GLY A 172 3.99 3.44 12.40
C GLY A 172 4.56 4.60 13.22
N LEU A 173 4.54 5.79 12.62
CA LEU A 173 4.97 7.04 13.27
C LEU A 173 3.78 7.99 13.46
N LEU A 174 3.79 8.77 14.54
CA LEU A 174 2.75 9.77 14.82
C LEU A 174 3.14 11.13 14.22
N TYR A 175 2.71 11.41 12.99
CA TYR A 175 3.00 12.69 12.34
C TYR A 175 2.13 13.82 12.87
N ARG A 176 2.76 14.88 13.41
CA ARG A 176 2.03 16.05 13.94
C ARG A 176 1.43 16.91 12.86
N ASP A 177 2.15 17.19 11.79
CA ASP A 177 1.66 17.97 10.66
C ASP A 177 1.05 17.09 9.57
N GLY A 178 1.17 15.77 9.71
CA GLY A 178 0.71 14.79 8.75
C GLY A 178 1.33 14.97 7.36
N TYR A 179 0.48 14.86 6.33
CA TYR A 179 0.78 15.35 4.99
C TYR A 179 0.18 16.75 4.78
N PHE A 180 0.53 17.43 3.68
CA PHE A 180 0.09 18.80 3.48
C PHE A 180 -1.40 18.93 3.08
N ARG A 181 -2.00 20.06 3.45
CA ARG A 181 -3.25 20.59 2.91
C ARG A 181 -2.97 21.37 1.64
N GLN A 182 -3.67 21.03 0.58
CA GLN A 182 -3.49 21.63 -0.74
C GLN A 182 -4.37 22.88 -0.89
N PHE A 183 -3.83 23.91 -1.52
CA PHE A 183 -4.62 24.98 -2.12
C PHE A 183 -3.91 25.46 -3.38
N LEU A 184 -4.63 26.04 -4.34
CA LEU A 184 -4.02 26.62 -5.53
C LEU A 184 -4.08 28.14 -5.48
N ASP A 185 -3.05 28.76 -6.02
CA ASP A 185 -3.02 30.21 -6.24
C ASP A 185 -3.85 30.63 -7.46
N ALA A 186 -3.79 31.92 -7.81
CA ALA A 186 -4.54 32.49 -8.93
C ALA A 186 -4.18 31.88 -10.29
N ASN A 187 -2.95 31.39 -10.46
CA ASN A 187 -2.46 30.77 -11.69
C ASN A 187 -2.74 29.26 -11.73
N GLY A 188 -3.41 28.71 -10.71
CA GLY A 188 -3.65 27.27 -10.59
C GLY A 188 -2.42 26.48 -10.11
N TRP A 189 -1.38 27.15 -9.62
CA TRP A 189 -0.20 26.48 -9.10
C TRP A 189 -0.45 26.00 -7.67
N GLN A 190 -0.01 24.78 -7.37
CA GLN A 190 -0.21 24.16 -6.05
C GLN A 190 0.68 24.79 -4.98
N GLN A 191 0.06 25.07 -3.84
CA GLN A 191 0.67 25.50 -2.60
C GLN A 191 0.36 24.50 -1.47
N GLU A 192 1.24 24.46 -0.47
CA GLU A 192 1.16 23.53 0.67
C GLU A 192 0.99 24.26 2.00
N ALA A 193 0.04 23.81 2.81
CA ALA A 193 -0.10 24.21 4.22
C ALA A 193 0.08 22.99 5.13
N TYR A 194 0.75 23.18 6.28
CA TYR A 194 1.06 22.14 7.26
C TYR A 194 0.41 22.49 8.60
N PRO A 195 -0.92 22.34 8.75
CA PRO A 195 -1.57 22.59 10.02
C PRO A 195 -1.19 21.51 11.03
N GLN A 196 -0.76 21.92 12.21
CA GLN A 196 -0.41 20.99 13.27
C GLN A 196 -1.67 20.31 13.83
N THR A 197 -1.59 18.99 14.00
CA THR A 197 -2.64 18.15 14.58
C THR A 197 -2.58 18.22 16.09
N ASN A 198 -3.72 18.54 16.69
CA ASN A 198 -3.88 18.52 18.13
C ASN A 198 -4.09 17.06 18.61
N LEU A 199 -3.24 16.56 19.51
CA LEU A 199 -3.38 15.21 20.08
C LEU A 199 -4.74 14.98 20.73
N TYR A 200 -5.32 16.01 21.35
CA TYR A 200 -6.63 15.92 22.00
C TYR A 200 -7.77 15.67 21.01
N HIS A 201 -7.52 15.81 19.71
CA HIS A 201 -8.47 15.47 18.65
C HIS A 201 -8.25 14.06 18.09
N LEU A 202 -7.24 13.33 18.56
CA LEU A 202 -6.91 12.00 18.12
C LEU A 202 -7.37 10.96 19.16
N PRO A 203 -7.86 9.79 18.71
CA PRO A 203 -8.21 8.67 19.59
C PRO A 203 -6.95 7.90 19.98
N VAL A 204 -6.01 8.58 20.64
CA VAL A 204 -4.72 8.04 21.09
C VAL A 204 -4.71 7.85 22.59
N GLU A 205 -4.12 6.74 23.02
CA GLU A 205 -3.81 6.43 24.41
C GLU A 205 -2.30 6.21 24.54
N ARG A 206 -1.73 6.43 25.73
CA ARG A 206 -0.34 6.04 25.99
C ARG A 206 -0.25 4.51 25.95
N ALA A 207 0.77 3.99 25.28
CA ALA A 207 1.11 2.58 25.42
C ALA A 207 1.86 2.39 26.73
N GLU A 208 1.66 1.24 27.37
CA GLU A 208 2.30 0.89 28.64
C GLU A 208 3.32 -0.24 28.41
N ASP A 209 4.40 -0.25 29.18
CA ASP A 209 5.32 -1.38 29.23
C ASP A 209 4.82 -2.51 30.13
N THR A 210 5.59 -3.60 30.26
CA THR A 210 5.22 -4.74 31.12
C THR A 210 5.08 -4.40 32.61
N GLY A 211 5.59 -3.25 33.05
CA GLY A 211 5.45 -2.73 34.41
C GLY A 211 4.21 -1.85 34.63
N GLY A 212 3.51 -1.47 33.55
CA GLY A 212 2.38 -0.54 33.60
C GLY A 212 2.77 0.94 33.51
N ASP A 213 4.04 1.24 33.22
CA ASP A 213 4.52 2.61 33.05
C ASP A 213 4.39 3.07 31.58
N ASP A 214 4.22 4.38 31.36
CA ASP A 214 4.19 4.99 30.03
C ASP A 214 5.42 4.57 29.21
N LEU A 215 5.16 3.98 28.04
CA LEU A 215 6.19 3.41 27.21
C LEU A 215 7.00 4.48 26.49
N ARG A 216 8.28 4.56 26.87
CA ARG A 216 9.32 5.33 26.18
C ARG A 216 10.44 4.43 25.69
N ILE A 217 10.94 4.73 24.49
CA ILE A 217 12.10 4.08 23.86
C ILE A 217 13.16 5.11 23.45
N THR A 218 14.38 4.62 23.20
CA THR A 218 15.48 5.40 22.63
C THR A 218 16.14 4.60 21.52
N VAL A 219 16.49 5.27 20.42
CA VAL A 219 17.28 4.70 19.32
C VAL A 219 18.41 5.64 18.91
N ASP A 220 19.49 5.09 18.38
CA ASP A 220 20.61 5.88 17.83
C ASP A 220 20.26 6.33 16.41
N GLY A 221 20.19 7.64 16.21
CA GLY A 221 19.97 8.27 14.90
C GLY A 221 21.27 8.81 14.29
N PRO A 222 21.20 9.30 13.03
CA PRO A 222 22.37 9.86 12.33
C PRO A 222 22.95 11.11 13.02
N GLU A 223 22.12 11.87 13.74
CA GLU A 223 22.49 13.11 14.44
C GLU A 223 22.53 12.97 15.97
N GLY A 224 22.46 11.74 16.49
CA GLY A 224 22.42 11.45 17.93
C GLY A 224 21.18 10.66 18.36
N PRO A 225 20.97 10.49 19.68
CA PRO A 225 19.86 9.70 20.20
C PRO A 225 18.49 10.33 19.91
N ILE A 226 17.52 9.48 19.57
CA ILE A 226 16.12 9.83 19.33
C ILE A 226 15.29 9.18 20.44
N HIS A 227 14.69 10.00 21.31
CA HIS A 227 13.72 9.54 22.28
C HIS A 227 12.32 9.54 21.66
N ALA A 228 11.52 8.52 21.92
CA ALA A 228 10.13 8.51 21.46
C ALA A 228 9.20 7.92 22.51
N ASP A 229 8.06 8.57 22.68
CA ASP A 229 6.94 7.99 23.39
C ASP A 229 6.09 7.18 22.42
N VAL A 230 5.41 6.15 22.92
CA VAL A 230 4.58 5.26 22.10
C VAL A 230 3.11 5.50 22.42
N TRP A 231 2.33 5.72 21.36
CA TRP A 231 0.88 5.90 21.41
C TRP A 231 0.17 4.71 20.80
N LYS A 232 -1.05 4.42 21.26
CA LYS A 232 -1.91 3.35 20.76
C LYS A 232 -3.20 3.94 20.20
N ILE A 233 -3.60 3.49 19.02
CA ILE A 233 -4.94 3.70 18.44
C ILE A 233 -5.60 2.33 18.23
N SER A 234 -6.87 2.20 18.61
CA SER A 234 -7.64 0.98 18.37
C SER A 234 -8.31 0.99 17.00
N ILE A 235 -7.87 0.12 16.08
CA ILE A 235 -8.46 -0.08 14.75
C ILE A 235 -9.35 -1.32 14.78
N GLY A 236 -10.57 -1.15 15.31
CA GLY A 236 -11.42 -2.29 15.64
C GLY A 236 -10.74 -3.15 16.70
N ARG A 237 -10.32 -4.36 16.32
CA ARG A 237 -9.56 -5.31 17.16
C ARG A 237 -8.05 -5.07 17.13
N ILE A 238 -7.56 -4.40 16.10
CA ILE A 238 -6.11 -4.30 15.83
C ILE A 238 -5.55 -3.07 16.53
N PRO A 239 -4.57 -3.21 17.44
CA PRO A 239 -3.86 -2.07 17.97
C PRO A 239 -2.85 -1.55 16.93
N LEU A 240 -2.88 -0.24 16.70
CA LEU A 240 -1.88 0.49 15.92
C LEU A 240 -1.03 1.30 16.89
N TYR A 241 0.26 0.96 16.98
CA TYR A 241 1.23 1.70 17.78
C TYR A 241 1.97 2.73 16.92
N LEU A 242 2.04 3.96 17.42
CA LEU A 242 2.64 5.10 16.73
C LEU A 242 3.72 5.72 17.61
N LEU A 243 4.93 5.80 17.07
CA LEU A 243 6.08 6.37 17.77
C LEU A 243 6.12 7.88 17.53
N ASP A 244 6.34 8.66 18.60
CA ASP A 244 6.38 10.13 18.56
C ASP A 244 7.68 10.68 19.16
N ALA A 245 8.50 11.30 18.32
CA ALA A 245 9.73 11.98 18.71
C ALA A 245 9.52 13.47 19.03
N ASN A 246 8.29 14.00 18.94
CA ASN A 246 8.01 15.39 19.28
C ASN A 246 7.92 15.59 20.81
N LEU A 247 9.06 15.43 21.48
CA LEU A 247 9.23 15.53 22.91
C LEU A 247 10.10 16.73 23.28
N HIS A 248 9.81 17.37 24.41
CA HIS A 248 10.64 18.47 24.91
C HIS A 248 12.09 18.05 25.20
N ASP A 249 12.29 16.79 25.57
CA ASP A 249 13.61 16.21 25.84
C ASP A 249 14.48 16.07 24.57
N ASN A 250 13.85 15.98 23.40
CA ASN A 250 14.55 15.96 22.12
C ASN A 250 14.92 17.39 21.67
N PRO A 251 16.09 17.58 21.02
CA PRO A 251 16.42 18.84 20.37
C PRO A 251 15.45 19.11 19.20
N PRO A 252 15.27 20.38 18.78
CA PRO A 252 14.29 20.77 17.76
C PRO A 252 14.39 19.95 16.46
N GLN A 253 15.60 19.65 15.99
CA GLN A 253 15.87 18.87 14.78
C GLN A 253 15.33 17.44 14.87
N ILE A 254 15.41 16.81 16.04
CA ILE A 254 14.90 15.45 16.26
C ILE A 254 13.37 15.43 16.39
N ARG A 255 12.76 16.51 16.88
CA ARG A 255 11.30 16.64 16.91
C ARG A 255 10.69 16.65 15.50
N GLU A 256 11.44 17.15 14.51
CA GLU A 256 11.01 17.15 13.10
C GLU A 256 10.87 15.75 12.50
N VAL A 257 11.51 14.72 13.10
CA VAL A 257 11.40 13.32 12.67
C VAL A 257 9.94 12.86 12.61
N THR A 258 9.12 13.25 13.58
CA THR A 258 7.68 12.95 13.60
C THR A 258 6.81 14.18 13.33
N ALA A 259 7.36 15.22 12.71
CA ALA A 259 6.55 16.36 12.24
C ALA A 259 5.77 15.98 10.98
N ARG A 260 6.46 15.64 9.89
CA ARG A 260 5.86 15.49 8.56
C ARG A 260 6.08 14.11 7.94
N LEU A 261 5.05 13.61 7.27
CA LEU A 261 5.15 12.39 6.46
C LEU A 261 5.93 12.68 5.16
N TYR A 262 6.92 11.84 4.86
CA TYR A 262 7.85 11.99 3.73
C TYR A 262 8.60 13.33 3.74
N ALA A 263 9.35 13.57 4.82
CA ALA A 263 10.26 14.71 4.90
C ALA A 263 11.25 14.67 3.74
N ALA A 264 11.50 15.84 3.16
CA ALA A 264 12.30 15.94 1.95
C ALA A 264 13.81 16.00 2.22
N ASP A 265 14.20 16.04 3.49
CA ASP A 265 15.56 15.99 4.00
C ASP A 265 15.97 14.53 4.26
N GLN A 266 17.14 14.12 3.78
CA GLN A 266 17.58 12.72 3.87
C GLN A 266 17.92 12.29 5.31
N SER A 267 18.42 13.20 6.16
CA SER A 267 18.74 12.89 7.56
C SER A 267 17.46 12.64 8.36
N VAL A 268 16.44 13.49 8.17
CA VAL A 268 15.11 13.28 8.75
C VAL A 268 14.49 12.00 8.23
N ARG A 269 14.59 11.73 6.92
CA ARG A 269 14.07 10.51 6.29
C ARG A 269 14.71 9.25 6.85
N LEU A 270 16.03 9.20 6.96
CA LEU A 270 16.76 8.10 7.58
C LEU A 270 16.35 7.91 9.04
N SER A 271 16.26 9.00 9.80
CA SER A 271 15.82 8.98 11.21
C SER A 271 14.40 8.41 11.36
N GLN A 272 13.49 8.71 10.42
CA GLN A 272 12.15 8.11 10.40
C GLN A 272 12.20 6.60 10.19
N GLU A 273 13.02 6.11 9.24
CA GLU A 273 13.15 4.68 8.97
C GLU A 273 13.81 3.92 10.13
N VAL A 274 14.80 4.53 10.78
CA VAL A 274 15.43 4.00 12.00
C VAL A 274 14.44 3.92 13.14
N LEU A 275 13.70 5.01 13.41
CA LEU A 275 12.69 5.03 14.46
C LEU A 275 11.57 4.03 14.19
N LEU A 276 11.10 3.94 12.95
CA LEU A 276 10.08 2.96 12.56
C LEU A 276 10.58 1.52 12.71
N GLY A 277 11.74 1.21 12.13
CA GLY A 277 12.29 -0.15 12.11
C GLY A 277 12.82 -0.60 13.46
N ILE A 278 13.90 0.03 13.93
CA ILE A 278 14.56 -0.33 15.21
C ILE A 278 13.68 0.05 16.38
N GLY A 279 13.16 1.28 16.39
CA GLY A 279 12.34 1.77 17.49
C GLY A 279 11.05 0.98 17.64
N GLY A 280 10.38 0.67 16.53
CA GLY A 280 9.17 -0.15 16.54
C GLY A 280 9.38 -1.55 17.11
N VAL A 281 10.49 -2.22 16.76
CA VAL A 281 10.83 -3.53 17.35
C VAL A 281 11.15 -3.42 18.85
N ARG A 282 11.92 -2.41 19.27
CA ARG A 282 12.21 -2.16 20.70
C ARG A 282 10.93 -1.87 21.50
N ALA A 283 10.00 -1.11 20.93
CA ALA A 283 8.72 -0.81 21.56
C ALA A 283 7.91 -2.09 21.79
N LEU A 284 7.79 -2.96 20.79
CA LEU A 284 7.11 -4.25 20.92
C LEU A 284 7.72 -5.10 22.04
N PHE A 285 9.04 -5.25 22.06
CA PHE A 285 9.72 -6.05 23.08
C PHE A 285 9.51 -5.50 24.49
N LYS A 286 9.58 -4.17 24.67
CA LYS A 286 9.36 -3.53 25.98
C LYS A 286 7.90 -3.64 26.46
N MET A 287 6.93 -3.81 25.55
CA MET A 287 5.54 -4.17 25.88
C MET A 287 5.35 -5.66 26.18
N GLY A 288 6.39 -6.49 26.06
CA GLY A 288 6.27 -7.95 26.16
C GLY A 288 5.60 -8.59 24.94
N VAL A 289 5.57 -7.89 23.80
CA VAL A 289 5.02 -8.38 22.54
C VAL A 289 6.17 -8.88 21.65
N PHE A 290 6.20 -10.20 21.42
CA PHE A 290 7.25 -10.85 20.63
C PHE A 290 6.66 -11.38 19.31
N PRO A 291 6.77 -10.62 18.20
CA PRO A 291 6.16 -11.05 16.95
C PRO A 291 6.89 -12.25 16.34
N LYS A 292 6.14 -13.32 16.07
CA LYS A 292 6.65 -14.46 15.28
C LYS A 292 6.89 -14.07 13.84
N VAL A 293 6.10 -13.14 13.32
CA VAL A 293 6.14 -12.70 11.93
C VAL A 293 6.26 -11.19 11.85
N VAL A 294 7.20 -10.70 11.05
CA VAL A 294 7.34 -9.28 10.73
C VAL A 294 7.02 -9.07 9.24
N HIS A 295 6.11 -8.15 8.95
CA HIS A 295 5.78 -7.75 7.59
C HIS A 295 6.24 -6.30 7.37
N MET A 296 7.22 -6.15 6.48
CA MET A 296 7.73 -4.87 6.00
C MET A 296 6.92 -4.42 4.78
N ASN A 297 6.10 -3.38 4.96
CA ASN A 297 5.35 -2.75 3.87
C ASN A 297 6.21 -1.67 3.21
N GLU A 298 6.88 -2.03 2.10
CA GLU A 298 7.99 -1.29 1.46
C GLU A 298 9.29 -1.25 2.29
N GLY A 299 10.40 -0.83 1.67
CA GLY A 299 11.76 -0.80 2.27
C GLY A 299 11.92 0.06 3.53
N HIS A 300 10.96 0.94 3.84
CA HIS A 300 11.07 1.94 4.92
C HIS A 300 11.25 1.36 6.34
N SER A 301 10.96 0.08 6.51
CA SER A 301 11.07 -0.62 7.80
C SER A 301 12.14 -1.70 7.80
N ALA A 302 13.04 -1.73 6.80
CA ALA A 302 14.05 -2.79 6.68
C ALA A 302 15.00 -2.88 7.88
N PHE A 303 15.25 -1.75 8.58
CA PHE A 303 16.01 -1.75 9.83
C PHE A 303 15.38 -2.58 10.97
N SER A 304 14.08 -2.89 10.90
CA SER A 304 13.43 -3.81 11.86
C SER A 304 14.13 -5.17 11.93
N SER A 305 14.65 -5.65 10.80
CA SER A 305 15.34 -6.94 10.73
C SER A 305 16.67 -6.92 11.48
N ILE A 306 17.37 -5.78 11.52
CA ILE A 306 18.64 -5.62 12.23
C ILE A 306 18.44 -5.72 13.74
N GLU A 307 17.46 -4.99 14.28
CA GLU A 307 17.12 -5.08 15.71
C GLU A 307 16.59 -6.47 16.07
N ARG A 308 15.78 -7.09 15.19
CA ARG A 308 15.26 -8.43 15.40
C ARG A 308 16.36 -9.50 15.43
N LEU A 309 17.40 -9.38 14.60
CA LEU A 309 18.58 -10.26 14.65
C LEU A 309 19.29 -10.14 15.99
N ALA A 310 19.59 -8.91 16.43
CA ALA A 310 20.27 -8.67 17.70
C ALA A 310 19.49 -9.25 18.89
N GLN A 311 18.18 -9.00 18.95
CA GLN A 311 17.32 -9.52 20.02
C GLN A 311 17.18 -11.05 19.98
N THR A 312 17.17 -11.66 18.79
CA THR A 312 17.16 -13.13 18.65
C THR A 312 18.46 -13.72 19.19
N MET A 313 19.61 -13.12 18.85
CA MET A 313 20.91 -13.55 19.37
C MET A 313 21.01 -13.38 20.89
N GLU A 314 20.55 -12.25 21.43
CA GLU A 314 20.58 -11.96 22.87
C GLU A 314 19.67 -12.89 23.68
N SER A 315 18.45 -13.13 23.20
CA SER A 315 17.46 -13.98 23.89
C SER A 315 17.82 -15.46 23.86
N MET A 316 18.30 -15.97 22.72
CA MET A 316 18.62 -17.40 22.55
C MET A 316 20.10 -17.73 22.75
N LYS A 317 20.97 -16.72 22.89
CA LYS A 317 22.42 -16.88 23.01
C LYS A 317 23.03 -17.67 21.86
N VAL A 318 22.57 -17.39 20.63
CA VAL A 318 23.04 -18.02 19.39
C VAL A 318 23.91 -17.06 18.58
N PRO A 319 24.85 -17.56 17.76
CA PRO A 319 25.66 -16.70 16.89
C PRO A 319 24.82 -16.10 15.76
N LEU A 320 25.35 -15.03 15.15
CA LEU A 320 24.71 -14.34 14.02
C LEU A 320 24.38 -15.27 12.86
N THR A 321 25.26 -16.22 12.55
CA THR A 321 25.04 -17.21 11.48
C THR A 321 23.77 -18.02 11.70
N THR A 322 23.47 -18.41 12.94
CA THR A 322 22.23 -19.10 13.30
C THR A 322 21.03 -18.16 13.23
N ALA A 323 21.13 -16.95 13.79
CA ALA A 323 20.03 -15.98 13.76
C ALA A 323 19.61 -15.57 12.33
N MET A 324 20.59 -15.50 11.41
CA MET A 324 20.38 -15.24 9.98
C MET A 324 19.61 -16.35 9.25
N GLU A 325 19.53 -17.54 9.85
CA GLU A 325 18.68 -18.62 9.35
C GLU A 325 17.26 -18.58 9.94
N ILE A 326 16.99 -17.74 10.95
CA ILE A 326 15.68 -17.65 11.63
C ILE A 326 14.91 -16.41 11.19
N VAL A 327 15.50 -15.24 11.35
CA VAL A 327 14.80 -13.96 11.17
C VAL A 327 14.24 -13.85 9.75
N PRO A 328 15.01 -14.09 8.67
CA PRO A 328 14.48 -13.91 7.33
C PRO A 328 13.37 -14.90 6.96
N ARG A 329 13.41 -16.13 7.50
CA ARG A 329 12.36 -17.16 7.28
C ARG A 329 11.02 -16.81 7.91
N SER A 330 11.03 -15.82 8.79
CA SER A 330 9.86 -15.31 9.50
C SER A 330 9.59 -13.83 9.18
N THR A 331 10.11 -13.34 8.05
CA THR A 331 9.93 -11.97 7.57
C THR A 331 9.32 -11.95 6.18
N ILE A 332 8.35 -11.06 5.98
CA ILE A 332 7.68 -10.78 4.71
C ILE A 332 8.09 -9.39 4.23
N PHE A 333 8.39 -9.25 2.95
CA PHE A 333 8.71 -7.98 2.29
C PHE A 333 7.79 -7.76 1.08
N THR A 334 6.93 -6.74 1.16
CA THR A 334 6.09 -6.32 0.03
C THR A 334 6.66 -5.05 -0.60
N THR A 335 6.86 -5.05 -1.93
CA THR A 335 7.23 -3.86 -2.69
C THR A 335 6.04 -3.24 -3.41
N HIS A 336 5.94 -1.91 -3.37
CA HIS A 336 4.84 -1.15 -3.99
C HIS A 336 5.31 -0.24 -5.14
N THR A 337 6.61 -0.24 -5.41
CA THR A 337 7.25 0.72 -6.30
C THR A 337 7.71 0.03 -7.59
N PRO A 338 7.20 0.45 -8.77
CA PRO A 338 7.51 -0.20 -10.05
C PRO A 338 8.76 0.37 -10.74
N VAL A 339 9.48 1.30 -10.09
CA VAL A 339 10.65 2.00 -10.64
C VAL A 339 11.79 2.06 -9.64
N ALA A 340 13.01 1.78 -10.09
CA ALA A 340 14.19 1.72 -9.21
C ALA A 340 14.44 3.03 -8.46
N ALA A 341 14.24 4.17 -9.12
CA ALA A 341 14.42 5.50 -8.53
C ALA A 341 13.43 5.85 -7.41
N GLY A 342 12.39 5.05 -7.20
CA GLY A 342 11.42 5.25 -6.12
C GLY A 342 11.77 4.55 -4.80
N HIS A 343 12.90 3.81 -4.73
CA HIS A 343 13.36 3.17 -3.51
C HIS A 343 14.35 4.05 -2.75
N ASP A 344 14.23 4.08 -1.42
CA ASP A 344 15.11 4.86 -0.56
C ASP A 344 16.54 4.27 -0.57
N GLU A 345 17.52 5.13 -0.84
CA GLU A 345 18.96 4.84 -0.73
C GLU A 345 19.64 5.90 0.13
N PHE A 346 20.50 5.45 1.05
CA PHE A 346 21.23 6.33 1.96
C PHE A 346 22.74 6.15 1.81
N PRO A 347 23.53 7.24 1.72
CA PRO A 347 24.98 7.16 1.79
C PRO A 347 25.46 6.39 3.03
N ALA A 348 26.44 5.50 2.84
CA ALA A 348 26.96 4.65 3.93
C ALA A 348 27.38 5.46 5.16
N SER A 349 28.02 6.62 4.95
CA SER A 349 28.47 7.51 6.03
C SER A 349 27.35 8.00 6.95
N MET A 350 26.11 8.12 6.47
CA MET A 350 24.96 8.48 7.30
C MET A 350 24.42 7.29 8.10
N VAL A 351 24.61 6.06 7.61
CA VAL A 351 24.10 4.85 8.27
C VAL A 351 25.13 4.24 9.23
N THR A 352 26.42 4.42 8.99
CA THR A 352 27.50 3.92 9.86
C THR A 352 27.28 4.22 11.35
N PRO A 353 26.88 5.44 11.78
CA PRO A 353 26.62 5.72 13.20
C PRO A 353 25.49 4.87 13.79
N ILE A 354 24.48 4.50 13.00
CA ILE A 354 23.34 3.67 13.41
C ILE A 354 23.78 2.20 13.56
N PHE A 355 24.67 1.71 12.70
CA PHE A 355 25.15 0.32 12.72
C PHE A 355 26.36 0.07 13.62
N THR A 356 27.10 1.12 14.00
CA THR A 356 28.25 0.97 14.90
C THR A 356 27.87 0.31 16.24
N PRO A 357 26.78 0.68 16.93
CA PRO A 357 26.33 -0.03 18.13
C PRO A 357 25.96 -1.51 17.91
N PHE A 358 25.66 -1.90 16.67
CA PHE A 358 25.33 -3.28 16.32
C PHE A 358 26.56 -4.15 16.09
N THR A 359 27.77 -3.59 15.99
CA THR A 359 28.98 -4.43 15.80
C THR A 359 29.19 -5.38 16.97
N ASP A 360 29.02 -4.87 18.18
CA ASP A 360 29.16 -5.66 19.41
C ASP A 360 27.96 -6.60 19.61
N ARG A 361 26.74 -6.13 19.29
CA ARG A 361 25.50 -6.93 19.45
C ARG A 361 25.40 -8.08 18.46
N LEU A 362 25.85 -7.88 17.23
CA LEU A 362 25.81 -8.88 16.15
C LEU A 362 27.13 -9.64 15.99
N GLY A 363 28.22 -9.18 16.61
CA GLY A 363 29.54 -9.79 16.45
C GLY A 363 30.08 -9.70 15.01
N ALA A 364 29.69 -8.67 14.27
CA ALA A 364 30.07 -8.43 12.87
C ALA A 364 30.62 -7.01 12.69
N PRO A 365 31.66 -6.81 11.86
CA PRO A 365 32.17 -5.48 11.56
C PRO A 365 31.11 -4.63 10.84
N VAL A 366 31.17 -3.31 11.01
CA VAL A 366 30.15 -2.40 10.46
C VAL A 366 30.08 -2.50 8.94
N GLU A 367 31.22 -2.71 8.27
CA GLU A 367 31.32 -2.90 6.83
C GLU A 367 30.54 -4.13 6.35
N GLU A 368 30.49 -5.20 7.15
CA GLU A 368 29.69 -6.38 6.85
C GLU A 368 28.20 -6.07 6.95
N ILE A 369 27.77 -5.36 8.01
CA ILE A 369 26.37 -5.00 8.21
C ILE A 369 25.89 -4.05 7.08
N LEU A 370 26.71 -3.06 6.72
CA LEU A 370 26.44 -2.14 5.60
C LEU A 370 26.27 -2.92 4.27
N SER A 371 27.12 -3.93 4.05
CA SER A 371 27.09 -4.72 2.81
C SER A 371 25.75 -5.44 2.58
N TRP A 372 24.97 -5.70 3.63
CA TRP A 372 23.68 -6.37 3.51
C TRP A 372 22.64 -5.57 2.74
N GLY A 373 22.75 -4.24 2.70
CA GLY A 373 21.92 -3.38 1.85
C GLY A 373 22.61 -2.89 0.57
N GLN A 374 23.83 -3.34 0.27
CA GLN A 374 24.58 -2.93 -0.93
C GLN A 374 24.55 -4.02 -2.02
N PRO A 375 24.54 -3.66 -3.31
CA PRO A 375 24.76 -4.63 -4.39
C PRO A 375 26.06 -5.42 -4.23
N ASP A 376 26.10 -6.63 -4.77
CA ASP A 376 27.29 -7.47 -4.70
C ASP A 376 28.47 -6.86 -5.45
N GLY A 377 29.62 -6.73 -4.79
CA GLY A 377 30.85 -6.17 -5.38
C GLY A 377 30.94 -4.64 -5.34
N SER A 378 30.00 -3.98 -4.67
CA SER A 378 30.08 -2.55 -4.37
C SER A 378 31.25 -2.20 -3.44
N SER A 379 31.75 -0.97 -3.56
CA SER A 379 32.67 -0.38 -2.58
C SER A 379 31.99 -0.30 -1.19
N PRO A 380 32.74 -0.42 -0.08
CA PRO A 380 32.20 -0.18 1.27
C PRO A 380 31.46 1.17 1.43
N ASP A 381 31.89 2.19 0.68
CA ASP A 381 31.29 3.54 0.70
C ASP A 381 30.01 3.67 -0.13
N ALA A 382 29.59 2.62 -0.85
CA ALA A 382 28.41 2.67 -1.70
C ALA A 382 27.13 2.94 -0.87
N PRO A 383 26.13 3.63 -1.45
CA PRO A 383 24.85 3.81 -0.78
C PRO A 383 24.20 2.48 -0.41
N ILE A 384 23.50 2.47 0.72
CA ILE A 384 22.69 1.35 1.18
C ILE A 384 21.31 1.50 0.55
N SER A 385 20.89 0.47 -0.16
CA SER A 385 19.53 0.35 -0.67
C SER A 385 18.65 -0.36 0.36
N MET A 386 17.62 0.35 0.82
CA MET A 386 16.66 -0.21 1.77
C MET A 386 15.83 -1.34 1.15
N PHE A 387 15.67 -1.32 -0.18
CA PHE A 387 15.09 -2.43 -0.90
C PHE A 387 15.97 -3.68 -0.83
N ILE A 388 17.26 -3.57 -1.15
CA ILE A 388 18.18 -4.73 -1.10
C ILE A 388 18.26 -5.30 0.32
N LEU A 389 18.31 -4.42 1.32
CA LEU A 389 18.29 -4.84 2.73
C LEU A 389 17.00 -5.60 3.05
N GLY A 390 15.83 -5.05 2.73
CA GLY A 390 14.53 -5.70 2.95
C GLY A 390 14.42 -7.04 2.23
N LEU A 391 14.88 -7.11 0.98
CA LEU A 391 14.85 -8.30 0.14
C LEU A 391 15.72 -9.43 0.69
N ARG A 392 16.94 -9.13 1.15
CA ARG A 392 17.85 -10.14 1.71
C ARG A 392 17.43 -10.61 3.11
N MET A 393 16.73 -9.74 3.85
CA MET A 393 16.21 -9.99 5.19
C MET A 393 14.81 -10.62 5.22
N ALA A 394 14.26 -11.01 4.07
CA ALA A 394 12.97 -11.69 3.96
C ALA A 394 13.07 -12.97 3.12
N GLN A 395 12.28 -13.98 3.47
CA GLN A 395 12.07 -15.18 2.65
C GLN A 395 10.88 -14.97 1.71
N TYR A 396 9.83 -14.32 2.20
CA TYR A 396 8.60 -14.10 1.42
C TYR A 396 8.63 -12.70 0.83
N CYS A 397 8.86 -12.61 -0.48
CA CYS A 397 8.96 -11.35 -1.21
C CYS A 397 7.87 -11.27 -2.28
N ASN A 398 7.11 -10.17 -2.32
CA ASN A 398 6.03 -10.04 -3.31
C ASN A 398 5.83 -8.62 -3.85
N GLY A 399 5.39 -8.56 -5.12
CA GLY A 399 4.71 -7.40 -5.70
C GLY A 399 3.22 -7.40 -5.38
N VAL A 400 2.49 -6.42 -5.93
CA VAL A 400 1.13 -6.05 -5.48
C VAL A 400 0.06 -6.19 -6.56
N SER A 401 0.45 -6.77 -7.70
CA SER A 401 -0.36 -7.24 -8.82
C SER A 401 0.48 -8.25 -9.60
N GLU A 402 -0.13 -9.05 -10.46
CA GLU A 402 0.59 -10.03 -11.27
C GLU A 402 1.60 -9.35 -12.21
N LEU A 403 1.21 -8.26 -12.87
CA LEU A 403 2.11 -7.48 -13.71
C LEU A 403 3.27 -6.88 -12.89
N HIS A 404 2.99 -6.36 -11.70
CA HIS A 404 4.03 -5.81 -10.84
C HIS A 404 5.01 -6.88 -10.35
N GLY A 405 4.55 -8.09 -10.05
CA GLY A 405 5.44 -9.21 -9.73
C GLY A 405 6.46 -9.46 -10.85
N ARG A 406 6.02 -9.42 -12.12
CA ARG A 406 6.92 -9.51 -13.29
C ARG A 406 7.90 -8.34 -13.39
N VAL A 407 7.42 -7.11 -13.18
CA VAL A 407 8.25 -5.89 -13.20
C VAL A 407 9.31 -5.93 -12.11
N ALA A 408 8.94 -6.30 -10.88
CA ALA A 408 9.84 -6.43 -9.74
C ALA A 408 10.90 -7.51 -9.99
N ARG A 409 10.52 -8.68 -10.51
CA ARG A 409 11.48 -9.73 -10.90
C ARG A 409 12.50 -9.25 -11.93
N LYS A 410 12.05 -8.51 -12.96
CA LYS A 410 12.93 -7.92 -13.98
C LYS A 410 13.90 -6.91 -13.39
N MET A 411 13.38 -5.97 -12.59
CA MET A 411 14.15 -4.89 -11.98
C MET A 411 15.26 -5.43 -11.06
N TRP A 412 14.97 -6.48 -10.31
CA TRP A 412 15.86 -7.02 -9.27
C TRP A 412 16.56 -8.33 -9.65
N ALA A 413 16.47 -8.76 -10.92
CA ALA A 413 17.15 -9.96 -11.41
C ALA A 413 18.66 -9.92 -11.19
N HIS A 414 19.26 -8.72 -11.18
CA HIS A 414 20.69 -8.54 -10.92
C HIS A 414 21.14 -9.00 -9.52
N VAL A 415 20.22 -9.11 -8.54
CA VAL A 415 20.49 -9.66 -7.21
C VAL A 415 20.68 -11.19 -7.26
N TRP A 416 20.10 -11.87 -8.25
CA TRP A 416 20.24 -13.31 -8.47
C TRP A 416 20.91 -13.60 -9.83
N PRO A 417 22.24 -13.34 -9.95
CA PRO A 417 22.94 -13.52 -11.21
C PRO A 417 22.82 -14.96 -11.72
N LYS A 418 22.76 -15.13 -13.05
CA LYS A 418 22.60 -16.42 -13.76
C LYS A 418 21.25 -17.12 -13.56
N ARG A 419 20.34 -16.59 -12.74
CA ARG A 419 18.99 -17.14 -12.59
C ARG A 419 18.07 -16.57 -13.69
N PRO A 420 17.23 -17.40 -14.33
CA PRO A 420 16.22 -16.90 -15.25
C PRO A 420 15.28 -15.93 -14.53
N GLN A 421 14.89 -14.84 -15.20
CA GLN A 421 14.02 -13.81 -14.63
C GLN A 421 12.70 -14.37 -14.09
N GLU A 422 12.16 -15.42 -14.72
CA GLU A 422 10.92 -16.09 -14.31
C GLU A 422 11.03 -16.86 -12.99
N GLU A 423 12.25 -17.17 -12.54
CA GLU A 423 12.51 -17.91 -11.30
C GLU A 423 13.05 -17.02 -10.17
N VAL A 424 13.22 -15.72 -10.39
CA VAL A 424 13.56 -14.78 -9.31
C VAL A 424 12.46 -14.89 -8.23
N PRO A 425 12.79 -15.10 -6.94
CA PRO A 425 11.83 -15.45 -5.88
C PRO A 425 11.03 -14.23 -5.38
N ILE A 426 10.43 -13.48 -6.31
CA ILE A 426 9.49 -12.40 -6.03
C ILE A 426 8.16 -12.78 -6.68
N THR A 427 7.18 -13.09 -5.84
CA THR A 427 5.82 -13.45 -6.26
C THR A 427 4.92 -12.21 -6.30
N TYR A 428 3.61 -12.37 -6.20
CA TYR A 428 2.66 -11.28 -6.03
C TYR A 428 1.52 -11.69 -5.09
N VAL A 429 0.94 -10.69 -4.43
CA VAL A 429 -0.40 -10.73 -3.82
C VAL A 429 -1.10 -9.49 -4.31
N THR A 430 -2.16 -9.64 -5.10
CA THR A 430 -2.86 -8.50 -5.69
C THR A 430 -3.58 -7.70 -4.61
N ASN A 431 -3.42 -6.38 -4.62
CA ASN A 431 -4.08 -5.53 -3.62
C ASN A 431 -5.60 -5.68 -3.67
N GLY A 432 -6.24 -5.39 -2.55
CA GLY A 432 -7.68 -5.24 -2.45
C GLY A 432 -8.07 -4.04 -1.59
N ILE A 433 -9.36 -3.71 -1.63
CA ILE A 433 -9.93 -2.59 -0.88
C ILE A 433 -10.90 -3.06 0.21
N HIS A 434 -10.94 -2.32 1.32
CA HIS A 434 -11.91 -2.60 2.37
C HIS A 434 -13.28 -2.07 1.94
N VAL A 435 -14.12 -2.97 1.41
CA VAL A 435 -15.41 -2.64 0.76
C VAL A 435 -16.25 -1.70 1.64
N SER A 436 -16.40 -2.01 2.93
CA SER A 436 -17.20 -1.24 3.88
C SER A 436 -16.70 0.19 4.12
N THR A 437 -15.41 0.47 3.85
CA THR A 437 -14.87 1.85 3.90
C THR A 437 -15.38 2.68 2.73
N PHE A 438 -15.52 2.08 1.54
CA PHE A 438 -15.68 2.80 0.28
C PHE A 438 -17.07 2.68 -0.35
N ILE A 439 -17.85 1.67 0.02
CA ILE A 439 -19.23 1.53 -0.45
C ILE A 439 -20.07 2.74 0.00
N SER A 440 -20.97 3.19 -0.86
CA SER A 440 -21.95 4.23 -0.50
C SER A 440 -22.96 3.71 0.52
N ASP A 441 -23.57 4.61 1.29
CA ASP A 441 -24.63 4.25 2.24
C ASP A 441 -25.87 3.71 1.48
N GLU A 442 -26.10 4.17 0.25
CA GLU A 442 -27.16 3.70 -0.66
C GLU A 442 -26.96 2.23 -1.05
N PHE A 443 -25.78 1.89 -1.56
CA PHE A 443 -25.48 0.50 -1.92
C PHE A 443 -25.35 -0.40 -0.71
N ALA A 444 -24.83 0.09 0.42
CA ALA A 444 -24.81 -0.68 1.66
C ALA A 444 -26.23 -1.13 2.07
N ARG A 445 -27.25 -0.26 1.95
CA ARG A 445 -28.66 -0.63 2.22
C ARG A 445 -29.22 -1.61 1.21
N LEU A 446 -28.81 -1.54 -0.06
CA LEU A 446 -29.17 -2.56 -1.04
C LEU A 446 -28.51 -3.90 -0.66
N PHE A 447 -27.24 -3.90 -0.30
CA PHE A 447 -26.54 -5.12 0.10
C PHE A 447 -27.15 -5.73 1.37
N ASP A 448 -27.52 -4.93 2.37
CA ASP A 448 -28.22 -5.41 3.55
C ASP A 448 -29.55 -6.12 3.20
N ARG A 449 -30.27 -5.61 2.18
CA ARG A 449 -31.54 -6.18 1.70
C ARG A 449 -31.34 -7.45 0.86
N TYR A 450 -30.42 -7.41 -0.12
CA TYR A 450 -30.30 -8.42 -1.16
C TYR A 450 -29.22 -9.47 -0.87
N LEU A 451 -28.15 -9.13 -0.15
CA LEU A 451 -27.06 -10.04 0.25
C LEU A 451 -27.21 -10.47 1.72
N GLY A 452 -27.88 -9.65 2.54
CA GLY A 452 -28.11 -9.91 3.96
C GLY A 452 -27.14 -9.14 4.86
N PRO A 453 -27.47 -8.96 6.15
CA PRO A 453 -26.82 -7.96 7.01
C PRO A 453 -25.34 -8.22 7.30
N ASP A 454 -24.84 -9.44 7.09
CA ASP A 454 -23.45 -9.84 7.37
C ASP A 454 -22.49 -9.73 6.18
N TRP A 455 -22.96 -9.22 5.03
CA TRP A 455 -22.20 -9.18 3.77
C TRP A 455 -20.78 -8.61 3.96
N TYR A 456 -20.63 -7.57 4.79
CA TYR A 456 -19.36 -6.87 5.02
C TYR A 456 -18.28 -7.71 5.74
N THR A 457 -18.65 -8.80 6.41
CA THR A 457 -17.69 -9.69 7.08
C THR A 457 -17.18 -10.83 6.20
N VAL A 458 -17.90 -11.10 5.12
CA VAL A 458 -17.66 -12.20 4.19
C VAL A 458 -17.88 -11.73 2.75
N SER A 459 -17.43 -10.51 2.44
CA SER A 459 -17.67 -9.86 1.15
C SER A 459 -17.18 -10.72 -0.02
N GLN A 460 -16.07 -11.44 0.19
CA GLN A 460 -15.46 -12.35 -0.77
C GLN A 460 -16.23 -13.66 -1.00
N ASN A 461 -17.30 -13.93 -0.24
CA ASN A 461 -18.06 -15.18 -0.38
C ASN A 461 -18.71 -15.23 -1.78
N PRO A 462 -18.47 -16.29 -2.57
CA PRO A 462 -19.08 -16.44 -3.89
C PRO A 462 -20.61 -16.30 -3.92
N GLU A 463 -21.31 -16.69 -2.84
CA GLU A 463 -22.77 -16.52 -2.74
C GLU A 463 -23.18 -15.04 -2.68
N ASN A 464 -22.43 -14.21 -1.95
CA ASN A 464 -22.68 -12.77 -1.92
C ASN A 464 -22.42 -12.13 -3.28
N VAL A 465 -21.39 -12.60 -4.00
CA VAL A 465 -21.07 -12.15 -5.35
C VAL A 465 -22.19 -12.53 -6.33
N SER A 466 -22.71 -13.76 -6.28
CA SER A 466 -23.81 -14.17 -7.18
C SER A 466 -25.11 -13.43 -6.91
N ARG A 467 -25.42 -13.12 -5.63
CA ARG A 467 -26.63 -12.38 -5.24
C ARG A 467 -26.64 -10.92 -5.71
N MET A 468 -25.56 -10.43 -6.28
CA MET A 468 -25.53 -9.11 -6.93
C MET A 468 -26.45 -9.05 -8.15
N ASP A 469 -26.70 -10.19 -8.80
CA ASP A 469 -27.62 -10.31 -9.93
C ASP A 469 -29.09 -10.16 -9.50
N ASP A 470 -29.40 -10.42 -8.23
CA ASP A 470 -30.76 -10.32 -7.65
C ASP A 470 -31.20 -8.88 -7.36
N ILE A 471 -30.27 -7.90 -7.39
CA ILE A 471 -30.60 -6.49 -7.19
C ILE A 471 -31.35 -5.99 -8.42
N TYR A 472 -32.57 -5.46 -8.25
CA TYR A 472 -33.31 -4.86 -9.37
C TYR A 472 -32.55 -3.69 -10.01
N ASP A 473 -32.62 -3.60 -11.34
CA ASP A 473 -31.89 -2.61 -12.13
C ASP A 473 -32.29 -1.18 -11.75
N GLU A 474 -33.57 -0.94 -11.47
CA GLU A 474 -34.11 0.37 -11.07
C GLU A 474 -33.62 0.79 -9.69
N ASP A 475 -33.52 -0.16 -8.75
CA ASP A 475 -32.99 0.09 -7.40
C ASP A 475 -31.50 0.49 -7.48
N LEU A 476 -30.72 -0.24 -8.30
CA LEU A 476 -29.29 0.01 -8.47
C LEU A 476 -29.04 1.36 -9.15
N TRP A 477 -29.75 1.63 -10.25
CA TRP A 477 -29.61 2.88 -10.99
C TRP A 477 -30.02 4.09 -10.16
N ARG A 478 -31.14 4.02 -9.44
CA ARG A 478 -31.59 5.09 -8.54
C ARG A 478 -30.60 5.37 -7.42
N ALA A 479 -30.02 4.32 -6.82
CA ALA A 479 -28.97 4.46 -5.81
C ALA A 479 -27.75 5.20 -6.38
N HIS A 480 -27.36 4.88 -7.61
CA HIS A 480 -26.27 5.55 -8.33
C HIS A 480 -26.56 7.03 -8.61
N GLU A 481 -27.76 7.37 -9.09
CA GLU A 481 -28.17 8.77 -9.34
C GLU A 481 -28.16 9.62 -8.07
N ILE A 482 -28.56 9.04 -6.92
CA ILE A 482 -28.47 9.69 -5.61
C ILE A 482 -27.01 9.98 -5.26
N ASN A 483 -26.10 9.02 -5.50
CA ASN A 483 -24.68 9.20 -5.26
C ASN A 483 -24.07 10.28 -6.15
N ARG A 484 -24.39 10.29 -7.45
CA ARG A 484 -23.96 11.33 -8.40
C ARG A 484 -24.44 12.72 -7.97
N SER A 485 -25.70 12.84 -7.58
CA SER A 485 -26.26 14.09 -7.05
C SER A 485 -25.52 14.59 -5.79
N ARG A 486 -25.13 13.68 -4.90
CA ARG A 486 -24.35 14.01 -3.70
C ARG A 486 -22.91 14.41 -4.02
N LEU A 487 -22.29 13.77 -4.99
CA LEU A 487 -20.97 14.16 -5.48
C LEU A 487 -21.02 15.60 -6.02
N ILE A 488 -21.95 15.89 -6.91
CA ILE A 488 -22.10 17.24 -7.51
C ILE A 488 -22.33 18.30 -6.43
N ARG A 489 -23.20 18.04 -5.45
CA ARG A 489 -23.39 18.96 -4.32
C ARG A 489 -22.10 19.18 -3.54
N THR A 490 -21.35 18.11 -3.27
CA THR A 490 -20.05 18.21 -2.58
C THR A 490 -19.06 19.05 -3.38
N CYS A 491 -18.97 18.83 -4.70
CA CYS A 491 -18.11 19.61 -5.59
C CYS A 491 -18.49 21.09 -5.59
N ARG A 492 -19.77 21.43 -5.69
CA ARG A 492 -20.28 22.82 -5.61
C ARG A 492 -19.90 23.48 -4.29
N GLU A 493 -20.12 22.81 -3.17
CA GLU A 493 -19.74 23.32 -1.83
C GLU A 493 -18.22 23.55 -1.71
N MET A 494 -17.41 22.64 -2.22
CA MET A 494 -15.95 22.75 -2.17
C MET A 494 -15.43 23.84 -3.11
N MET A 495 -15.98 23.95 -4.32
CA MET A 495 -15.63 24.98 -5.29
C MET A 495 -15.98 26.38 -4.75
N ALA A 496 -17.16 26.55 -4.16
CA ALA A 496 -17.56 27.81 -3.52
C ALA A 496 -16.57 28.23 -2.42
N ARG A 497 -16.15 27.29 -1.55
CA ARG A 497 -15.14 27.56 -0.50
C ARG A 497 -13.76 27.89 -1.08
N GLN A 498 -13.35 27.17 -2.11
CA GLN A 498 -12.07 27.40 -2.80
C GLN A 498 -12.00 28.80 -3.40
N TYR A 499 -13.04 29.24 -4.11
CA TYR A 499 -13.11 30.58 -4.69
C TYR A 499 -13.26 31.67 -3.63
N ALA A 500 -14.05 31.43 -2.57
CA ALA A 500 -14.17 32.36 -1.45
C ALA A 500 -12.81 32.61 -0.78
N ARG A 501 -12.00 31.55 -0.55
CA ARG A 501 -10.66 31.68 0.04
C ARG A 501 -9.69 32.48 -0.85
N ARG A 502 -9.92 32.51 -2.17
CA ARG A 502 -9.16 33.35 -3.12
C ARG A 502 -9.73 34.77 -3.29
N ASN A 503 -10.68 35.18 -2.44
CA ASN A 503 -11.37 36.46 -2.53
C ASN A 503 -12.04 36.70 -3.91
N ALA A 504 -12.59 35.65 -4.52
CA ALA A 504 -13.35 35.78 -5.77
C ALA A 504 -14.61 36.63 -5.57
N THR A 505 -15.12 37.22 -6.65
CA THR A 505 -16.36 38.00 -6.62
C THR A 505 -17.57 37.12 -6.29
N HIS A 506 -18.62 37.71 -5.71
CA HIS A 506 -19.86 37.01 -5.39
C HIS A 506 -20.43 36.24 -6.61
N SER A 507 -20.39 36.85 -7.80
CA SER A 507 -20.83 36.24 -9.06
C SER A 507 -20.05 34.97 -9.45
N VAL A 508 -18.77 34.89 -9.13
CA VAL A 508 -17.95 33.69 -9.37
C VAL A 508 -18.33 32.59 -8.38
N ILE A 509 -18.61 32.95 -7.13
CA ILE A 509 -19.03 32.01 -6.09
C ILE A 509 -20.43 31.44 -6.41
N GLU A 510 -21.41 32.28 -6.75
CA GLU A 510 -22.75 31.84 -7.17
C GLU A 510 -22.69 30.92 -8.39
N ARG A 511 -21.79 31.21 -9.35
CA ARG A 511 -21.58 30.31 -10.48
C ARG A 511 -20.99 28.96 -10.05
N ALA A 512 -20.04 28.96 -9.12
CA ALA A 512 -19.47 27.75 -8.55
C ALA A 512 -20.52 26.86 -7.86
N GLU A 513 -21.61 27.45 -7.36
CA GLU A 513 -22.74 26.73 -6.75
C GLU A 513 -23.68 26.08 -7.78
N SER A 514 -23.53 26.40 -9.08
CA SER A 514 -24.37 25.89 -10.16
C SER A 514 -23.63 25.03 -11.19
N VAL A 515 -22.31 24.83 -11.05
CA VAL A 515 -21.53 23.95 -11.94
C VAL A 515 -21.99 22.50 -11.88
N LEU A 516 -21.71 21.74 -12.94
CA LEU A 516 -22.06 20.34 -13.15
C LEU A 516 -23.58 20.08 -13.24
N ASN A 517 -23.96 19.16 -14.11
CA ASN A 517 -25.33 18.70 -14.30
C ASN A 517 -25.50 17.26 -13.74
N PRO A 518 -26.47 16.98 -12.85
CA PRO A 518 -26.78 15.63 -12.38
C PRO A 518 -27.18 14.63 -13.45
N GLU A 519 -27.70 15.07 -14.59
CA GLU A 519 -28.13 14.19 -15.68
C GLU A 519 -27.01 13.89 -16.69
N ALA A 520 -25.88 14.60 -16.62
CA ALA A 520 -24.76 14.44 -17.54
C ALA A 520 -23.84 13.29 -17.13
N LEU A 521 -23.27 12.60 -18.13
CA LEU A 521 -22.22 11.61 -17.93
C LEU A 521 -21.03 12.25 -17.20
N THR A 522 -20.72 11.73 -16.01
CA THR A 522 -19.69 12.28 -15.12
C THR A 522 -18.46 11.39 -15.09
N ILE A 523 -17.34 11.89 -15.62
CA ILE A 523 -16.05 11.19 -15.66
C ILE A 523 -15.13 11.73 -14.55
N GLY A 524 -14.66 10.84 -13.68
CA GLY A 524 -13.78 11.18 -12.57
C GLY A 524 -12.33 10.79 -12.82
N PHE A 525 -11.41 11.65 -12.38
CA PHE A 525 -10.00 11.33 -12.23
C PHE A 525 -9.50 11.90 -10.90
N ALA A 526 -9.13 11.04 -9.94
CA ALA A 526 -8.44 11.55 -8.74
C ALA A 526 -7.38 10.64 -8.15
N ARG A 527 -6.14 11.13 -8.16
CA ARG A 527 -4.92 10.41 -7.78
C ARG A 527 -3.82 11.40 -7.36
N ARG A 528 -2.72 10.90 -6.81
CA ARG A 528 -1.48 11.69 -6.74
C ARG A 528 -1.09 12.12 -8.15
N PHE A 529 -0.68 13.37 -8.35
CA PHE A 529 -0.16 13.86 -9.63
C PHE A 529 1.32 13.51 -9.73
N ALA A 530 1.67 12.82 -10.81
CA ALA A 530 3.02 12.44 -11.21
C ALA A 530 3.02 12.21 -12.72
N THR A 531 4.15 12.41 -13.38
CA THR A 531 4.26 12.34 -14.85
C THR A 531 3.82 11.01 -15.44
N TYR A 532 4.18 9.89 -14.81
CA TYR A 532 3.77 8.56 -15.28
C TYR A 532 2.25 8.32 -15.19
N LYS A 533 1.49 9.07 -14.38
CA LYS A 533 0.02 8.88 -14.28
C LYS A 533 -0.77 9.59 -15.38
N ARG A 534 -0.11 10.46 -16.16
CA ARG A 534 -0.61 11.15 -17.36
C ARG A 534 -2.04 11.69 -17.23
N SER A 535 -2.29 12.46 -16.16
CA SER A 535 -3.56 13.14 -15.94
C SER A 535 -3.95 14.11 -17.07
N ASN A 536 -2.96 14.56 -17.84
CA ASN A 536 -3.11 15.44 -18.99
C ASN A 536 -3.23 14.70 -20.34
N LEU A 537 -3.28 13.36 -20.39
CA LEU A 537 -3.40 12.63 -21.66
C LEU A 537 -4.64 13.07 -22.45
N ILE A 538 -5.75 13.33 -21.74
CA ILE A 538 -6.97 13.87 -22.35
C ILE A 538 -6.80 15.30 -22.89
N LEU A 539 -5.74 16.04 -22.52
CA LEU A 539 -5.50 17.39 -23.04
C LEU A 539 -4.66 17.41 -24.33
N GLN A 540 -4.29 16.26 -24.89
CA GLN A 540 -3.52 16.19 -26.15
C GLN A 540 -4.30 16.72 -27.35
N ASP A 541 -5.64 16.60 -27.35
CA ASP A 541 -6.53 17.16 -28.37
C ASP A 541 -7.61 18.04 -27.71
N PRO A 542 -7.26 19.26 -27.29
CA PRO A 542 -8.16 20.11 -26.51
C PRO A 542 -9.40 20.55 -27.31
N GLU A 543 -9.33 20.58 -28.64
CA GLU A 543 -10.46 20.92 -29.51
C GLU A 543 -11.49 19.80 -29.53
N ARG A 544 -11.06 18.54 -29.68
CA ARG A 544 -11.94 17.38 -29.60
C ARG A 544 -12.56 17.23 -28.22
N LEU A 545 -11.80 17.46 -27.14
CA LEU A 545 -12.34 17.48 -25.78
C LEU A 545 -13.41 18.57 -25.61
N GLU A 546 -13.16 19.78 -26.12
CA GLU A 546 -14.13 20.88 -26.04
C GLU A 546 -15.41 20.55 -26.81
N ALA A 547 -15.32 19.91 -27.97
CA ALA A 547 -16.48 19.42 -28.72
C ALA A 547 -17.31 18.39 -27.91
N ILE A 548 -16.66 17.42 -27.26
CA ILE A 548 -17.32 16.44 -26.38
C ILE A 548 -18.03 17.14 -25.22
N LEU A 549 -17.36 18.09 -24.56
CA LEU A 549 -17.89 18.81 -23.40
C LEU A 549 -19.04 19.77 -23.74
N THR A 550 -19.12 20.24 -24.99
CA THR A 550 -20.12 21.22 -25.43
C THR A 550 -21.29 20.62 -26.20
N SER A 551 -21.33 19.30 -26.33
CA SER A 551 -22.47 18.59 -26.92
C SER A 551 -23.76 18.81 -26.13
N ASP A 552 -24.79 19.28 -26.82
CA ASP A 552 -26.15 19.43 -26.26
C ASP A 552 -26.93 18.10 -26.27
N GLU A 553 -26.58 17.19 -27.19
CA GLU A 553 -27.24 15.89 -27.33
C GLU A 553 -26.70 14.87 -26.32
N PHE A 554 -25.38 14.87 -26.10
CA PHE A 554 -24.68 13.93 -25.23
C PHE A 554 -23.81 14.70 -24.22
N PRO A 555 -24.40 15.33 -23.18
CA PRO A 555 -23.63 16.17 -22.27
C PRO A 555 -22.61 15.35 -21.47
N VAL A 556 -21.35 15.79 -21.44
CA VAL A 556 -20.28 15.14 -20.67
C VAL A 556 -19.63 16.16 -19.73
N GLN A 557 -19.22 15.70 -18.55
CA GLN A 557 -18.50 16.50 -17.58
C GLN A 557 -17.37 15.73 -16.92
N PHE A 558 -16.30 16.43 -16.54
CA PHE A 558 -15.10 15.90 -15.91
C PHE A 558 -14.86 16.53 -14.55
N ILE A 559 -14.44 15.69 -13.60
CA ILE A 559 -14.02 16.12 -12.27
C ILE A 559 -12.61 15.58 -12.01
N PHE A 560 -11.65 16.50 -11.87
CA PHE A 560 -10.28 16.20 -11.48
C PHE A 560 -10.06 16.54 -10.00
N ALA A 561 -9.28 15.74 -9.29
CA ALA A 561 -8.79 16.06 -7.95
C ALA A 561 -7.47 15.35 -7.67
N GLY A 562 -6.63 15.92 -6.79
CA GLY A 562 -5.39 15.26 -6.41
C GLY A 562 -4.27 16.22 -6.07
N LYS A 563 -3.18 15.66 -5.53
CA LYS A 563 -2.03 16.40 -5.00
C LYS A 563 -0.75 15.99 -5.72
N ALA A 564 0.09 16.95 -6.09
CA ALA A 564 1.47 16.69 -6.53
C ALA A 564 2.41 16.70 -5.32
N HIS A 565 3.50 15.94 -5.35
CA HIS A 565 4.50 16.03 -4.29
C HIS A 565 5.08 17.46 -4.23
N PRO A 566 5.42 18.03 -3.05
CA PRO A 566 5.82 19.45 -2.96
C PRO A 566 7.06 19.81 -3.79
N LYS A 567 7.98 18.84 -3.97
CA LYS A 567 9.18 18.94 -4.82
C LYS A 567 8.96 18.52 -6.29
N ASP A 568 7.79 17.98 -6.65
CA ASP A 568 7.48 17.53 -8.00
C ASP A 568 6.85 18.67 -8.81
N ASN A 569 7.70 19.54 -9.35
CA ASN A 569 7.26 20.67 -10.15
C ASN A 569 6.55 20.23 -11.45
N GLU A 570 6.90 19.07 -12.01
CA GLU A 570 6.23 18.53 -13.19
C GLU A 570 4.80 18.12 -12.85
N GLY A 571 4.60 17.42 -11.72
CA GLY A 571 3.29 17.11 -11.18
C GLY A 571 2.45 18.37 -10.89
N LYS A 572 3.05 19.43 -10.36
CA LYS A 572 2.38 20.73 -10.15
C LYS A 572 2.00 21.40 -11.47
N GLN A 573 2.85 21.32 -12.49
CA GLN A 573 2.57 21.84 -13.82
C GLN A 573 1.37 21.11 -14.47
N LEU A 574 1.26 19.80 -14.28
CA LEU A 574 0.10 19.03 -14.76
C LEU A 574 -1.22 19.53 -14.14
N ILE A 575 -1.23 19.81 -12.84
CA ILE A 575 -2.39 20.41 -12.15
C ILE A 575 -2.70 21.78 -12.75
N GLN A 576 -1.69 22.63 -12.89
CA GLN A 576 -1.85 23.97 -13.44
C GLN A 576 -2.47 23.94 -14.85
N ASN A 577 -1.99 23.06 -15.73
CA ASN A 577 -2.51 22.90 -17.09
C ASN A 577 -4.00 22.53 -17.11
N LEU A 578 -4.43 21.59 -16.25
CA LEU A 578 -5.83 21.21 -16.11
C LEU A 578 -6.69 22.36 -15.59
N VAL A 579 -6.21 23.10 -14.60
CA VAL A 579 -6.92 24.25 -14.02
C VAL A 579 -7.06 25.39 -15.03
N GLN A 580 -6.02 25.66 -15.82
CA GLN A 580 -6.08 26.67 -16.88
C GLN A 580 -7.06 26.27 -17.99
N PHE A 581 -7.06 24.99 -18.40
CA PHE A 581 -8.06 24.47 -19.34
C PHE A 581 -9.48 24.60 -18.78
N ALA A 582 -9.69 24.24 -17.51
CA ALA A 582 -10.96 24.35 -16.79
C ALA A 582 -11.53 25.78 -16.73
N GLN A 583 -10.71 26.82 -16.92
CA GLN A 583 -11.15 28.22 -16.85
C GLN A 583 -11.81 28.73 -18.14
N ARG A 584 -11.74 27.96 -19.24
CA ARG A 584 -12.34 28.35 -20.53
C ARG A 584 -13.86 28.59 -20.38
N PRO A 585 -14.39 29.75 -20.82
CA PRO A 585 -15.80 30.10 -20.62
C PRO A 585 -16.82 29.08 -21.15
N SER A 586 -16.48 28.37 -22.23
CA SER A 586 -17.31 27.36 -22.90
C SER A 586 -17.49 26.07 -22.08
N ILE A 587 -16.53 25.73 -21.22
CA ILE A 587 -16.48 24.42 -20.53
C ILE A 587 -16.35 24.49 -19.01
N ARG A 588 -16.11 25.66 -18.42
CA ARG A 588 -15.85 25.83 -16.98
C ARG A 588 -16.93 25.31 -16.03
N ASP A 589 -18.15 25.09 -16.51
CA ASP A 589 -19.23 24.51 -15.71
C ASP A 589 -19.28 22.97 -15.81
N ARG A 590 -18.49 22.38 -16.69
CA ARG A 590 -18.47 20.94 -17.01
C ARG A 590 -17.10 20.30 -16.79
N PHE A 591 -16.01 21.07 -16.75
CA PHE A 591 -14.67 20.58 -16.47
C PHE A 591 -14.13 21.28 -15.23
N ILE A 592 -14.05 20.57 -14.10
CA ILE A 592 -13.64 21.18 -12.82
C ILE A 592 -12.44 20.48 -12.20
N PHE A 593 -11.68 21.24 -11.40
CA PHE A 593 -10.63 20.74 -10.53
C PHE A 593 -10.97 21.06 -9.06
N VAL A 594 -11.09 20.03 -8.24
CA VAL A 594 -11.38 20.14 -6.81
C VAL A 594 -10.10 19.96 -6.00
N GLU A 595 -9.79 20.96 -5.17
CA GLU A 595 -8.63 20.96 -4.29
C GLU A 595 -8.71 19.99 -3.10
N ASP A 596 -7.54 19.74 -2.51
CA ASP A 596 -7.34 19.08 -1.22
C ASP A 596 -7.95 17.69 -1.13
N TYR A 597 -7.71 16.89 -2.17
CA TYR A 597 -8.10 15.49 -2.22
C TYR A 597 -7.66 14.72 -0.97
N ASP A 598 -8.64 14.21 -0.24
CA ASP A 598 -8.51 13.38 0.95
C ASP A 598 -9.46 12.16 0.89
N MET A 599 -9.55 11.38 1.97
CA MET A 599 -10.44 10.22 2.02
C MET A 599 -11.94 10.59 1.93
N HIS A 600 -12.33 11.78 2.38
CA HIS A 600 -13.72 12.23 2.29
C HIS A 600 -14.11 12.47 0.83
N LEU A 601 -13.32 13.27 0.12
CA LEU A 601 -13.55 13.55 -1.29
C LEU A 601 -13.40 12.28 -2.12
N ALA A 602 -12.42 11.42 -1.81
CA ALA A 602 -12.25 10.13 -2.47
C ALA A 602 -13.52 9.29 -2.42
N ARG A 603 -14.17 9.16 -1.25
CA ARG A 603 -15.43 8.41 -1.12
C ARG A 603 -16.52 9.02 -2.01
N ARG A 604 -16.68 10.35 -2.02
CA ARG A 604 -17.69 11.00 -2.88
C ARG A 604 -17.45 10.77 -4.36
N LEU A 605 -16.20 10.83 -4.80
CA LEU A 605 -15.82 10.62 -6.20
C LEU A 605 -16.10 9.18 -6.63
N VAL A 606 -15.52 8.20 -5.94
CA VAL A 606 -15.65 6.78 -6.33
C VAL A 606 -17.07 6.23 -6.16
N GLN A 607 -17.94 6.93 -5.42
CA GLN A 607 -19.35 6.55 -5.25
C GLN A 607 -20.25 7.19 -6.31
N GLY A 608 -19.89 8.37 -6.82
CA GLY A 608 -20.82 9.22 -7.59
C GLY A 608 -20.43 9.51 -9.03
N THR A 609 -19.21 9.22 -9.47
CA THR A 609 -18.84 9.31 -10.89
C THR A 609 -19.48 8.15 -11.66
N ASP A 610 -19.74 8.31 -12.96
CA ASP A 610 -20.22 7.23 -13.81
C ASP A 610 -19.07 6.39 -14.39
N VAL A 611 -17.99 7.08 -14.77
CA VAL A 611 -16.76 6.47 -15.29
C VAL A 611 -15.57 6.92 -14.45
N TRP A 612 -14.74 5.97 -14.05
CA TRP A 612 -13.48 6.19 -13.38
C TRP A 612 -12.32 6.05 -14.37
N MET A 613 -11.70 7.18 -14.73
CA MET A 613 -10.64 7.22 -15.73
C MET A 613 -9.26 7.05 -15.08
N ASN A 614 -8.42 6.16 -15.62
CA ASN A 614 -6.99 6.16 -15.29
C ASN A 614 -6.11 5.92 -16.52
N THR A 615 -5.11 6.77 -16.71
CA THR A 615 -4.22 6.78 -17.89
C THR A 615 -2.74 6.55 -17.53
N PRO A 616 -2.39 5.62 -16.60
CA PRO A 616 -0.99 5.43 -16.23
C PRO A 616 -0.17 4.95 -17.43
N ARG A 617 1.10 5.35 -17.50
CA ARG A 617 2.07 4.82 -18.44
C ARG A 617 2.45 3.43 -18.02
N ARG A 618 2.13 2.45 -18.86
CA ARG A 618 2.44 1.05 -18.62
C ARG A 618 3.96 0.80 -18.71
N PRO A 619 4.59 0.01 -17.80
CA PRO A 619 4.04 -0.71 -16.66
C PRO A 619 4.32 -0.03 -15.30
N PHE A 620 4.13 1.30 -15.19
CA PHE A 620 4.53 2.09 -14.02
C PHE A 620 3.42 2.27 -12.97
N GLU A 621 2.24 1.69 -13.13
CA GLU A 621 1.28 1.52 -12.04
C GLU A 621 1.44 0.12 -11.43
N ALA A 622 2.03 0.04 -10.23
CA ALA A 622 2.23 -1.26 -9.56
C ALA A 622 0.91 -2.00 -9.32
N CYS A 623 -0.18 -1.31 -9.00
CA CYS A 623 -1.49 -1.92 -8.89
C CYS A 623 -2.57 -0.86 -9.09
N GLY A 624 -2.69 0.07 -8.13
CA GLY A 624 -3.72 1.09 -8.10
C GLY A 624 -5.04 0.60 -7.49
N THR A 625 -5.49 1.20 -6.39
CA THR A 625 -6.70 0.75 -5.67
C THR A 625 -7.93 1.62 -5.92
N SER A 626 -7.79 2.80 -6.53
CA SER A 626 -8.91 3.71 -6.76
C SER A 626 -9.99 3.14 -7.70
N GLY A 627 -9.56 2.43 -8.76
CA GLY A 627 -10.49 1.79 -9.69
C GLY A 627 -11.30 0.65 -9.06
N MET A 628 -10.71 -0.07 -8.09
CA MET A 628 -11.42 -1.09 -7.30
C MET A 628 -12.51 -0.47 -6.41
N LYS A 629 -12.22 0.70 -5.80
CA LYS A 629 -13.20 1.45 -4.99
C LYS A 629 -14.36 1.98 -5.83
N ALA A 630 -14.06 2.39 -7.06
CA ALA A 630 -15.07 2.83 -8.02
C ALA A 630 -15.93 1.63 -8.45
N ALA A 631 -15.30 0.52 -8.84
CA ALA A 631 -15.95 -0.68 -9.33
C ALA A 631 -16.96 -1.28 -8.32
N VAL A 632 -16.63 -1.32 -7.03
CA VAL A 632 -17.58 -1.84 -6.01
C VAL A 632 -18.82 -0.95 -5.82
N ASN A 633 -18.76 0.31 -6.27
CA ASN A 633 -19.89 1.24 -6.32
C ASN A 633 -20.54 1.26 -7.72
N GLY A 634 -20.34 0.24 -8.56
CA GLY A 634 -20.92 0.19 -9.90
C GLY A 634 -20.35 1.22 -10.87
N VAL A 635 -19.30 1.97 -10.50
CA VAL A 635 -18.64 2.91 -11.41
C VAL A 635 -17.77 2.11 -12.38
N LEU A 636 -17.91 2.38 -13.67
CA LEU A 636 -17.20 1.65 -14.71
C LEU A 636 -15.80 2.23 -14.92
N ASN A 637 -14.80 1.37 -15.10
CA ASN A 637 -13.42 1.84 -15.31
C ASN A 637 -13.16 2.03 -16.81
N LEU A 638 -12.48 3.13 -17.15
CA LEU A 638 -11.88 3.39 -18.46
C LEU A 638 -10.38 3.57 -18.22
N SER A 639 -9.57 2.57 -18.58
CA SER A 639 -8.17 2.57 -18.17
C SER A 639 -7.22 1.87 -19.11
N VAL A 640 -5.98 2.33 -19.15
CA VAL A 640 -4.86 1.59 -19.76
C VAL A 640 -4.70 0.24 -19.04
N LEU A 641 -4.36 -0.81 -19.78
CA LEU A 641 -4.07 -2.14 -19.24
C LEU A 641 -2.73 -2.15 -18.49
N ASP A 642 -2.76 -1.62 -17.26
CA ASP A 642 -1.64 -1.60 -16.32
C ASP A 642 -2.11 -1.93 -14.89
N GLY A 643 -1.17 -2.33 -14.04
CA GLY A 643 -1.42 -2.72 -12.65
C GLY A 643 -2.56 -3.74 -12.53
N TRP A 644 -3.54 -3.43 -11.68
CA TRP A 644 -4.68 -4.31 -11.40
C TRP A 644 -5.63 -4.51 -12.58
N TRP A 645 -5.68 -3.54 -13.52
CA TRP A 645 -6.66 -3.57 -14.59
C TRP A 645 -6.34 -4.69 -15.60
N CYS A 646 -5.09 -5.13 -15.69
CA CYS A 646 -4.71 -6.35 -16.42
C CYS A 646 -5.42 -7.61 -15.90
N GLU A 647 -5.67 -7.69 -14.59
CA GLU A 647 -6.34 -8.82 -13.95
C GLU A 647 -7.88 -8.65 -13.97
N GLY A 648 -8.36 -7.40 -13.83
CA GLY A 648 -9.79 -7.10 -13.70
C GLY A 648 -10.55 -6.83 -14.99
N TYR A 649 -9.87 -6.48 -16.09
CA TYR A 649 -10.53 -6.06 -17.33
C TYR A 649 -11.25 -7.19 -18.07
N ARG A 650 -12.49 -6.91 -18.46
CA ARG A 650 -13.24 -7.58 -19.53
C ARG A 650 -14.18 -6.56 -20.19
N GLU A 651 -14.57 -6.81 -21.43
CA GLU A 651 -15.44 -5.92 -22.22
C GLU A 651 -16.85 -5.73 -21.61
N ASP A 652 -17.28 -6.67 -20.75
CA ASP A 652 -18.58 -6.64 -20.08
C ASP A 652 -18.60 -5.80 -18.79
N ARG A 653 -17.47 -5.21 -18.37
CA ARG A 653 -17.33 -4.54 -17.05
C ARG A 653 -16.50 -3.26 -17.06
N GLY A 654 -16.20 -2.73 -18.24
CA GLY A 654 -15.45 -1.49 -18.42
C GLY A 654 -14.72 -1.46 -19.74
N TRP A 655 -13.75 -0.55 -19.86
CA TRP A 655 -13.04 -0.28 -21.10
C TRP A 655 -11.53 -0.24 -20.91
N ALA A 656 -10.81 -0.73 -21.92
CA ALA A 656 -9.37 -0.63 -22.04
C ALA A 656 -8.99 0.54 -22.96
N ILE A 657 -7.91 1.24 -22.63
CA ILE A 657 -7.25 2.21 -23.53
C ILE A 657 -6.04 1.49 -24.13
N GLY A 658 -6.09 1.22 -25.44
CA GLY A 658 -5.10 0.38 -26.13
C GLY A 658 -5.28 -1.11 -25.85
N LEU A 659 -4.29 -1.92 -26.28
CA LEU A 659 -4.27 -3.38 -26.16
C LEU A 659 -3.18 -3.88 -25.20
N GLY A 660 -2.58 -2.99 -24.42
CA GLY A 660 -1.53 -3.33 -23.43
C GLY A 660 -0.13 -3.34 -24.03
N GLU A 661 0.10 -2.53 -25.07
CA GLU A 661 1.37 -2.37 -25.75
C GLU A 661 2.43 -1.72 -24.85
N GLU A 662 3.71 -2.05 -25.10
CA GLU A 662 4.87 -1.36 -24.52
C GLU A 662 5.58 -0.58 -25.61
N TYR A 663 5.81 0.71 -25.37
CA TYR A 663 6.43 1.61 -26.33
C TYR A 663 7.80 2.06 -25.84
N THR A 664 8.75 2.24 -26.77
CA THR A 664 10.06 2.81 -26.47
C THR A 664 10.05 4.33 -26.44
N ASP A 665 9.23 4.95 -27.29
CA ASP A 665 9.04 6.40 -27.36
C ASP A 665 7.78 6.81 -26.60
N SER A 666 7.98 7.63 -25.57
CA SER A 666 6.91 8.11 -24.71
C SER A 666 5.96 9.10 -25.39
N ALA A 667 6.46 9.90 -26.34
CA ALA A 667 5.64 10.88 -27.07
C ALA A 667 4.72 10.17 -28.05
N TYR A 668 5.27 9.23 -28.84
CA TYR A 668 4.48 8.38 -29.73
C TYR A 668 3.41 7.58 -28.98
N GLN A 669 3.74 7.04 -27.80
CA GLN A 669 2.76 6.37 -26.93
C GLN A 669 1.61 7.30 -26.56
N ASP A 670 1.91 8.54 -26.16
CA ASP A 670 0.88 9.49 -25.73
C ASP A 670 -0.04 9.89 -26.90
N ASP A 671 0.50 10.02 -28.12
CA ASP A 671 -0.29 10.28 -29.32
C ASP A 671 -1.26 9.11 -29.61
N VAL A 672 -0.76 7.88 -29.66
CA VAL A 672 -1.55 6.68 -29.97
C VAL A 672 -2.62 6.42 -28.92
N GLU A 673 -2.25 6.46 -27.64
CA GLU A 673 -3.17 6.16 -26.55
C GLU A 673 -4.17 7.30 -26.30
N SER A 674 -3.81 8.55 -26.60
CA SER A 674 -4.79 9.65 -26.62
C SER A 674 -5.87 9.41 -27.67
N GLN A 675 -5.49 9.03 -28.90
CA GLN A 675 -6.46 8.71 -29.95
C GLN A 675 -7.34 7.51 -29.55
N ALA A 676 -6.75 6.46 -28.96
CA ALA A 676 -7.50 5.33 -28.43
C ALA A 676 -8.51 5.73 -27.33
N LEU A 677 -8.10 6.61 -26.42
CA LEU A 677 -8.96 7.16 -25.37
C LEU A 677 -10.17 7.89 -25.97
N TYR A 678 -9.95 8.82 -26.90
CA TYR A 678 -11.03 9.55 -27.53
C TYR A 678 -11.97 8.67 -28.34
N ASN A 679 -11.42 7.74 -29.14
CA ASN A 679 -12.22 6.82 -29.93
C ASN A 679 -13.12 5.97 -29.01
N THR A 680 -12.58 5.49 -27.89
CA THR A 680 -13.35 4.71 -26.90
C THR A 680 -14.46 5.55 -26.27
N LEU A 681 -14.18 6.81 -25.94
CA LEU A 681 -15.17 7.74 -25.39
C LEU A 681 -16.34 7.97 -26.36
N GLU A 682 -16.03 8.32 -27.61
CA GLU A 682 -17.04 8.72 -28.60
C GLU A 682 -17.82 7.55 -29.19
N THR A 683 -17.18 6.37 -29.35
CA THR A 683 -17.80 5.23 -30.04
C THR A 683 -18.50 4.24 -29.12
N ASP A 684 -18.12 4.18 -27.84
CA ASP A 684 -18.69 3.21 -26.91
C ASP A 684 -19.13 3.83 -25.58
N VAL A 685 -18.27 4.53 -24.85
CA VAL A 685 -18.59 5.02 -23.49
C VAL A 685 -19.78 5.98 -23.50
N ILE A 686 -19.71 7.06 -24.28
CA ILE A 686 -20.76 8.07 -24.34
C ILE A 686 -22.05 7.48 -24.93
N PRO A 687 -22.02 6.78 -26.09
CA PRO A 687 -23.22 6.11 -26.62
C PRO A 687 -23.84 5.12 -25.63
N CYS A 688 -23.06 4.29 -24.94
CA CYS A 688 -23.57 3.30 -23.98
C CYS A 688 -24.35 3.93 -22.82
N PHE A 689 -23.92 5.10 -22.33
CA PHE A 689 -24.62 5.81 -21.24
C PHE A 689 -25.96 6.40 -21.69
N TYR A 690 -25.99 6.90 -22.93
CA TYR A 690 -27.16 7.56 -23.52
C TYR A 690 -28.07 6.63 -24.34
N ASP A 691 -27.71 5.36 -24.50
CA ASP A 691 -28.52 4.32 -25.16
C ASP A 691 -29.74 3.94 -24.29
N ARG A 692 -30.68 4.86 -24.18
CA ARG A 692 -31.92 4.75 -23.41
C ARG A 692 -32.94 5.79 -23.87
N LYS A 693 -34.23 5.49 -23.69
CA LYS A 693 -35.28 6.50 -23.84
C LYS A 693 -35.26 7.45 -22.64
N PRO A 694 -35.73 8.71 -22.80
CA PRO A 694 -35.87 9.62 -21.67
C PRO A 694 -36.73 9.00 -20.55
N GLY A 695 -36.15 8.87 -19.35
CA GLY A 695 -36.81 8.28 -18.18
C GLY A 695 -36.55 6.78 -17.95
N ASP A 696 -35.94 6.07 -18.92
CA ASP A 696 -35.55 4.67 -18.75
C ASP A 696 -34.14 4.56 -18.13
N SER A 697 -33.86 3.41 -17.52
CA SER A 697 -32.52 3.10 -17.00
C SER A 697 -31.66 2.42 -18.08
N PRO A 698 -30.36 2.72 -18.23
CA PRO A 698 -29.51 2.16 -19.28
C PRO A 698 -29.18 0.69 -19.02
N SER A 699 -29.96 -0.25 -19.58
CA SER A 699 -29.85 -1.69 -19.25
C SER A 699 -28.46 -2.27 -19.55
N ARG A 700 -27.83 -1.91 -20.67
CA ARG A 700 -26.46 -2.36 -20.98
C ARG A 700 -25.48 -1.86 -19.92
N TRP A 701 -25.57 -0.59 -19.56
CA TRP A 701 -24.71 0.03 -18.55
C TRP A 701 -24.88 -0.65 -17.20
N ILE A 702 -26.12 -0.85 -16.73
CA ILE A 702 -26.43 -1.49 -15.44
C ILE A 702 -25.89 -2.92 -15.37
N ARG A 703 -25.99 -3.68 -16.47
CA ARG A 703 -25.36 -5.00 -16.55
C ARG A 703 -23.84 -4.90 -16.36
N MET A 704 -23.19 -3.93 -16.99
CA MET A 704 -21.76 -3.69 -16.78
C MET A 704 -21.45 -3.27 -15.34
N MET A 705 -22.32 -2.47 -14.70
CA MET A 705 -22.18 -2.09 -13.29
C MET A 705 -22.17 -3.33 -12.40
N LYS A 706 -23.12 -4.25 -12.59
CA LYS A 706 -23.20 -5.52 -11.83
C LYS A 706 -21.95 -6.37 -12.02
N GLU A 707 -21.47 -6.56 -13.26
CA GLU A 707 -20.23 -7.30 -13.52
C GLU A 707 -19.00 -6.65 -12.89
N SER A 708 -18.92 -5.32 -12.92
CA SER A 708 -17.85 -4.54 -12.27
C SER A 708 -17.88 -4.71 -10.75
N MET A 709 -19.07 -4.66 -10.14
CA MET A 709 -19.25 -4.86 -8.69
C MET A 709 -18.89 -6.28 -8.26
N LYS A 710 -19.31 -7.30 -9.03
CA LYS A 710 -18.97 -8.71 -8.77
C LYS A 710 -17.47 -8.94 -8.78
N MET A 711 -16.79 -8.42 -9.81
CA MET A 711 -15.33 -8.47 -9.94
C MET A 711 -14.63 -7.78 -8.76
N ALA A 712 -15.05 -6.55 -8.41
CA ALA A 712 -14.44 -5.83 -7.30
C ALA A 712 -14.63 -6.52 -5.95
N MET A 713 -15.81 -7.08 -5.70
CA MET A 713 -16.17 -7.71 -4.44
C MET A 713 -15.52 -9.09 -4.25
N GLY A 714 -15.49 -9.91 -5.31
CA GLY A 714 -14.87 -11.23 -5.29
C GLY A 714 -13.34 -11.14 -5.38
N ASP A 715 -12.85 -10.51 -6.44
CA ASP A 715 -11.44 -10.58 -6.79
C ASP A 715 -10.63 -9.47 -6.13
N PHE A 716 -11.16 -8.28 -5.86
CA PHE A 716 -10.37 -7.12 -5.40
C PHE A 716 -10.75 -6.57 -4.03
N CYS A 717 -11.32 -7.41 -3.16
CA CYS A 717 -11.53 -7.03 -1.76
C CYS A 717 -10.31 -7.32 -0.88
N SER A 718 -10.10 -6.50 0.16
CA SER A 718 -8.96 -6.65 1.07
C SER A 718 -9.09 -7.86 2.01
N LEU A 719 -10.31 -8.39 2.23
CA LEU A 719 -10.50 -9.65 2.97
C LEU A 719 -9.83 -10.84 2.26
N ARG A 720 -9.97 -10.90 0.92
CA ARG A 720 -9.29 -11.88 0.06
C ARG A 720 -7.78 -11.69 0.12
N MET A 721 -7.30 -10.46 -0.12
CA MET A 721 -5.87 -10.11 -0.06
C MET A 721 -5.22 -10.53 1.27
N VAL A 722 -5.82 -10.15 2.41
CA VAL A 722 -5.29 -10.47 3.73
C VAL A 722 -5.36 -11.98 4.03
N SER A 723 -6.38 -12.68 3.53
CA SER A 723 -6.46 -14.15 3.63
C SER A 723 -5.35 -14.83 2.82
N GLU A 724 -5.02 -14.32 1.63
CA GLU A 724 -3.87 -14.82 0.85
C GLU A 724 -2.56 -14.59 1.58
N TYR A 725 -2.32 -13.40 2.15
CA TYR A 725 -1.14 -13.15 2.99
C TYR A 725 -1.06 -14.14 4.16
N ARG A 726 -2.19 -14.41 4.81
CA ARG A 726 -2.28 -15.38 5.91
C ARG A 726 -1.88 -16.77 5.46
N GLU A 727 -2.48 -17.27 4.38
CA GLU A 727 -2.31 -18.66 3.92
C GLU A 727 -0.95 -18.89 3.27
N ARG A 728 -0.50 -17.95 2.44
CA ARG A 728 0.73 -18.10 1.64
C ARG A 728 1.97 -17.73 2.42
N PHE A 729 1.90 -16.73 3.33
CA PHE A 729 3.09 -16.18 3.99
C PHE A 729 3.04 -16.28 5.52
N TYR A 730 2.03 -15.72 6.19
CA TYR A 730 2.08 -15.60 7.66
C TYR A 730 2.04 -16.95 8.38
N VAL A 731 1.15 -17.86 7.99
CA VAL A 731 1.05 -19.19 8.61
C VAL A 731 2.31 -20.03 8.34
N PRO A 732 2.81 -20.14 7.09
CA PRO A 732 4.08 -20.81 6.83
C PRO A 732 5.27 -20.19 7.57
N ALA A 733 5.35 -18.85 7.63
CA ALA A 733 6.42 -18.13 8.33
C ALA A 733 6.38 -18.38 9.86
N ALA A 734 5.21 -18.31 10.47
CA ALA A 734 5.04 -18.55 11.90
C ALA A 734 5.37 -20.00 12.27
N ARG A 735 4.87 -20.97 11.50
CA ARG A 735 5.22 -22.37 11.68
C ARG A 735 6.73 -22.61 11.56
N ARG A 736 7.36 -22.02 10.55
CA ARG A 736 8.80 -22.18 10.34
C ARG A 736 9.61 -21.53 11.46
N TYR A 737 9.15 -20.39 11.97
CA TYR A 737 9.72 -19.77 13.16
C TYR A 737 9.68 -20.73 14.35
N ASP A 738 8.54 -21.35 14.63
CA ASP A 738 8.42 -22.30 15.75
C ASP A 738 9.36 -23.49 15.61
N GLU A 739 9.41 -24.11 14.44
CA GLU A 739 10.32 -25.24 14.14
C GLU A 739 11.79 -24.84 14.41
N LEU A 740 12.20 -23.65 13.96
CA LEU A 740 13.57 -23.16 14.10
C LEU A 740 13.93 -22.69 15.52
N MET A 741 12.95 -22.42 16.37
CA MET A 741 13.18 -21.98 17.75
C MET A 741 13.28 -23.16 18.73
N VAL A 742 12.89 -24.38 18.31
CA VAL A 742 12.99 -25.61 19.13
C VAL A 742 14.45 -25.93 19.48
N GLU A 743 14.66 -26.54 20.65
CA GLU A 743 15.97 -27.02 21.13
C GLU A 743 17.08 -25.97 21.04
N ASN A 744 16.77 -24.71 21.40
CA ASN A 744 17.69 -23.58 21.34
C ASN A 744 18.27 -23.35 19.92
N ALA A 745 17.40 -23.47 18.93
CA ALA A 745 17.70 -23.27 17.52
C ALA A 745 18.73 -24.23 16.92
N ALA A 746 18.74 -25.49 17.37
CA ALA A 746 19.62 -26.53 16.85
C ALA A 746 19.48 -26.72 15.33
N GLU A 747 18.25 -26.73 14.80
CA GLU A 747 18.02 -26.86 13.36
C GLU A 747 18.60 -25.67 12.58
N ALA A 748 18.37 -24.44 13.06
CA ALA A 748 18.93 -23.24 12.44
C ALA A 748 20.47 -23.26 12.44
N GLY A 749 21.10 -23.80 13.51
CA GLY A 749 22.54 -24.03 13.56
C GLY A 749 23.03 -25.00 12.48
N ASN A 750 22.34 -26.14 12.31
CA ASN A 750 22.68 -27.12 11.28
C ASN A 750 22.55 -26.53 9.86
N ILE A 751 21.51 -25.72 9.61
CA ILE A 751 21.32 -25.03 8.32
C ILE A 751 22.45 -24.02 8.10
N ALA A 752 22.86 -23.28 9.13
CA ALA A 752 23.95 -22.33 9.04
C ALA A 752 25.28 -23.02 8.69
N ASP A 753 25.58 -24.16 9.31
CA ASP A 753 26.77 -24.97 9.01
C ASP A 753 26.74 -25.51 7.58
N GLN A 754 25.59 -26.03 7.15
CA GLN A 754 25.37 -26.47 5.77
C GLN A 754 25.60 -25.31 4.80
N PHE A 755 25.06 -24.12 5.09
CA PHE A 755 25.19 -22.95 4.23
C PHE A 755 26.64 -22.49 4.06
N GLN A 756 27.42 -22.45 5.16
CA GLN A 756 28.84 -22.10 5.10
C GLN A 756 29.64 -23.15 4.33
N ARG A 757 29.32 -24.43 4.51
CA ARG A 757 29.91 -25.53 3.73
C ARG A 757 29.62 -25.37 2.24
N LEU A 758 28.37 -25.08 1.86
CA LEU A 758 27.96 -24.83 0.48
C LEU A 758 28.73 -23.65 -0.10
N LYS A 759 28.75 -22.48 0.56
CA LYS A 759 29.49 -21.29 0.09
C LYS A 759 30.97 -21.58 -0.20
N ARG A 760 31.63 -22.36 0.67
CA ARG A 760 33.06 -22.68 0.52
C ARG A 760 33.33 -23.60 -0.66
N LEU A 761 32.50 -24.62 -0.85
CA LEU A 761 32.72 -25.72 -1.80
C LEU A 761 32.02 -25.50 -3.16
N TRP A 762 31.09 -24.54 -3.27
CA TRP A 762 30.31 -24.33 -4.50
C TRP A 762 31.16 -24.03 -5.74
N LYS A 763 32.29 -23.35 -5.53
CA LYS A 763 33.26 -23.01 -6.59
C LYS A 763 33.87 -24.23 -7.29
N ASP A 764 33.82 -25.40 -6.64
CA ASP A 764 34.37 -26.65 -7.15
C ASP A 764 33.34 -27.43 -8.00
N ILE A 765 32.08 -26.98 -8.02
CA ILE A 765 31.03 -27.61 -8.83
C ILE A 765 31.25 -27.30 -10.31
N ARG A 766 31.34 -28.35 -11.11
CA ARG A 766 31.41 -28.28 -12.58
C ARG A 766 30.43 -29.25 -13.21
N LEU A 767 29.74 -28.80 -14.25
CA LEU A 767 28.83 -29.61 -15.03
C LEU A 767 29.40 -29.78 -16.43
N GLU A 768 29.26 -30.98 -17.00
CA GLU A 768 29.44 -31.19 -18.43
C GLU A 768 28.10 -31.02 -19.17
N LYS A 769 28.20 -30.72 -20.47
CA LYS A 769 27.03 -30.58 -21.33
C LYS A 769 26.19 -31.87 -21.30
N PRO A 770 24.89 -31.80 -21.02
CA PRO A 770 24.03 -32.98 -21.01
C PRO A 770 23.98 -33.63 -22.40
N VAL A 771 23.99 -34.96 -22.42
CA VAL A 771 24.01 -35.78 -23.63
C VAL A 771 22.75 -36.62 -23.68
N ARG A 772 22.14 -36.71 -24.87
CA ARG A 772 21.01 -37.62 -25.12
C ARG A 772 21.50 -38.98 -25.60
N ALA A 773 20.86 -40.05 -25.14
CA ALA A 773 21.20 -41.42 -25.54
C ALA A 773 20.85 -41.72 -27.02
N LYS A 774 19.73 -41.16 -27.53
CA LYS A 774 19.21 -41.43 -28.89
C LYS A 774 19.34 -40.19 -29.78
N ARG A 775 19.94 -40.35 -30.96
CA ARG A 775 19.97 -39.32 -32.03
C ARG A 775 18.86 -39.61 -33.04
N GLY A 776 18.05 -38.61 -33.39
CA GLY A 776 16.96 -38.76 -34.37
C GLY A 776 15.85 -37.71 -34.23
N LEU A 777 14.83 -37.81 -35.09
CA LEU A 777 13.59 -37.04 -34.98
C LEU A 777 12.69 -37.68 -33.92
N PHE A 778 12.17 -36.88 -32.98
CA PHE A 778 11.20 -37.31 -31.98
C PHE A 778 9.79 -36.89 -32.39
N ARG A 779 8.81 -37.74 -32.12
CA ARG A 779 7.38 -37.46 -32.32
C ARG A 779 6.73 -37.12 -30.98
N VAL A 780 5.60 -36.42 -31.04
CA VAL A 780 4.77 -36.18 -29.86
C VAL A 780 4.36 -37.53 -29.26
N GLY A 781 4.59 -37.71 -27.96
CA GLY A 781 4.41 -38.97 -27.23
C GLY A 781 5.70 -39.75 -26.95
N ASP A 782 6.77 -39.50 -27.72
CA ASP A 782 8.07 -40.15 -27.48
C ASP A 782 8.71 -39.67 -26.18
N SER A 783 9.62 -40.48 -25.64
CA SER A 783 10.50 -40.12 -24.54
C SER A 783 11.94 -40.53 -24.82
N PHE A 784 12.89 -39.77 -24.29
CA PHE A 784 14.31 -40.10 -24.36
C PHE A 784 15.04 -39.72 -23.09
N GLU A 785 16.08 -40.49 -22.79
CA GLU A 785 16.94 -40.27 -21.64
C GLU A 785 18.04 -39.23 -21.97
N VAL A 786 18.28 -38.36 -21.00
CA VAL A 786 19.35 -37.37 -20.97
C VAL A 786 20.22 -37.64 -19.76
N THR A 787 21.53 -37.67 -19.98
CA THR A 787 22.54 -37.88 -18.93
C THR A 787 23.52 -36.71 -18.87
N ALA A 788 24.00 -36.37 -17.68
CA ALA A 788 25.03 -35.34 -17.50
C ALA A 788 26.05 -35.81 -16.45
N ASN A 789 27.35 -35.63 -16.74
CA ASN A 789 28.39 -35.79 -15.73
C ASN A 789 28.49 -34.52 -14.91
N ILE A 790 28.48 -34.66 -13.59
CA ILE A 790 28.55 -33.56 -12.64
C ILE A 790 29.64 -33.84 -11.62
N PHE A 791 30.56 -32.90 -11.51
CA PHE A 791 31.64 -32.88 -10.53
C PHE A 791 31.16 -32.04 -9.36
N LEU A 792 30.91 -32.66 -8.22
CA LEU A 792 30.48 -32.00 -6.98
C LEU A 792 31.67 -31.70 -6.03
N GLY A 793 32.86 -32.20 -6.35
CA GLY A 793 34.02 -32.09 -5.48
C GLY A 793 33.78 -32.81 -4.16
N GLU A 794 33.86 -32.07 -3.04
CA GLU A 794 33.58 -32.59 -1.70
C GLU A 794 32.10 -32.58 -1.30
N LEU A 795 31.21 -31.97 -2.11
CA LEU A 795 29.77 -31.99 -1.84
C LEU A 795 29.16 -33.34 -2.23
N ARG A 796 28.14 -33.76 -1.48
CA ARG A 796 27.44 -35.02 -1.74
C ARG A 796 26.15 -34.79 -2.54
N PRO A 797 25.66 -35.81 -3.27
CA PRO A 797 24.38 -35.74 -4.00
C PRO A 797 23.18 -35.37 -3.14
N GLU A 798 23.20 -35.62 -1.82
CA GLU A 798 22.09 -35.27 -0.92
C GLU A 798 22.09 -33.79 -0.53
N GLU A 799 23.16 -33.04 -0.82
CA GLU A 799 23.32 -31.62 -0.48
C GLU A 799 22.90 -30.70 -1.63
N VAL A 800 22.64 -31.25 -2.82
CA VAL A 800 22.31 -30.50 -4.03
C VAL A 800 21.14 -31.10 -4.80
N ASP A 801 20.41 -30.24 -5.51
CA ASP A 801 19.43 -30.63 -6.50
C ASP A 801 20.01 -30.43 -7.89
N VAL A 802 20.01 -31.51 -8.67
CA VAL A 802 20.40 -31.48 -10.07
C VAL A 802 19.16 -31.48 -10.94
N GLU A 803 19.07 -30.49 -11.82
CA GLU A 803 17.88 -30.21 -12.58
C GLU A 803 18.21 -30.18 -14.08
N LEU A 804 17.40 -30.90 -14.86
CA LEU A 804 17.37 -30.77 -16.31
C LEU A 804 16.42 -29.63 -16.68
N TYR A 805 16.97 -28.59 -17.29
CA TYR A 805 16.24 -27.40 -17.71
C TYR A 805 16.04 -27.45 -19.23
N TYR A 806 14.79 -27.57 -19.68
CA TYR A 806 14.48 -27.77 -21.10
C TYR A 806 13.19 -27.07 -21.53
N GLY A 807 13.02 -26.86 -22.83
CA GLY A 807 11.83 -26.18 -23.33
C GLY A 807 11.90 -25.78 -24.80
N LEU A 808 10.91 -25.04 -25.29
CA LEU A 808 10.86 -24.57 -26.67
C LEU A 808 11.91 -23.48 -26.90
N LEU A 809 12.61 -23.53 -28.03
CA LEU A 809 13.59 -22.51 -28.39
C LEU A 809 12.91 -21.30 -29.03
N LYS A 810 13.12 -20.13 -28.45
CA LYS A 810 12.82 -18.82 -29.05
C LYS A 810 13.91 -18.41 -30.04
N SER A 811 15.16 -18.66 -29.68
CA SER A 811 16.36 -18.43 -30.51
C SER A 811 17.37 -19.54 -30.26
N VAL A 812 18.61 -19.42 -30.78
CA VAL A 812 19.64 -20.46 -30.63
C VAL A 812 19.95 -20.77 -29.15
N ASP A 813 19.96 -19.75 -28.30
CA ASP A 813 20.39 -19.85 -26.89
C ASP A 813 19.31 -19.45 -25.88
N VAL A 814 18.09 -19.15 -26.33
CA VAL A 814 16.99 -18.68 -25.47
C VAL A 814 15.80 -19.61 -25.59
N LEU A 815 15.30 -20.10 -24.45
CA LEU A 815 14.04 -20.82 -24.36
C LEU A 815 12.87 -19.82 -24.25
N GLU A 816 11.78 -20.10 -24.97
CA GLU A 816 10.51 -19.37 -24.89
C GLU A 816 9.73 -19.76 -23.63
N THR A 817 9.64 -21.06 -23.37
CA THR A 817 9.06 -21.66 -22.17
C THR A 817 10.05 -22.65 -21.62
N SER A 818 10.18 -22.74 -20.30
CA SER A 818 11.07 -23.68 -19.65
C SER A 818 10.34 -24.60 -18.68
N LEU A 819 10.84 -25.82 -18.58
CA LEU A 819 10.40 -26.88 -17.69
C LEU A 819 11.63 -27.41 -16.97
N ILE A 820 11.41 -27.89 -15.75
CA ILE A 820 12.43 -28.44 -14.87
C ILE A 820 12.06 -29.89 -14.60
N GLU A 821 12.98 -30.81 -14.84
CA GLU A 821 12.85 -32.22 -14.45
C GLU A 821 14.03 -32.59 -13.54
N PRO A 822 13.80 -33.17 -12.35
CA PRO A 822 14.89 -33.58 -11.48
C PRO A 822 15.71 -34.68 -12.15
N MET A 823 17.04 -34.60 -12.03
CA MET A 823 17.94 -35.66 -12.44
C MET A 823 18.36 -36.49 -11.22
N ARG A 824 18.48 -37.81 -11.41
CA ARG A 824 18.89 -38.74 -10.36
C ARG A 824 20.26 -39.32 -10.67
N VAL A 825 21.05 -39.57 -9.63
CA VAL A 825 22.33 -40.29 -9.76
C VAL A 825 22.06 -41.66 -10.35
N SER A 826 22.61 -41.93 -11.53
CA SER A 826 22.59 -43.25 -12.17
C SER A 826 23.88 -44.03 -11.90
N LYS A 827 25.01 -43.33 -11.71
CA LYS A 827 26.30 -43.94 -11.41
C LYS A 827 27.21 -42.98 -10.64
N GLU A 828 27.95 -43.51 -9.67
CA GLU A 828 29.07 -42.82 -9.03
C GLU A 828 30.37 -43.24 -9.73
N ASN A 829 31.11 -42.28 -10.27
CA ASN A 829 32.36 -42.52 -10.99
C ASN A 829 33.60 -42.38 -10.08
N GLY A 830 33.41 -41.99 -8.80
CA GLY A 830 34.47 -41.73 -7.82
C GLY A 830 35.02 -40.30 -7.90
N ASN A 831 35.83 -39.89 -6.93
CA ASN A 831 36.46 -38.56 -6.84
C ASN A 831 35.48 -37.36 -6.94
N GLY A 832 34.26 -37.52 -6.44
CA GLY A 832 33.23 -36.46 -6.49
C GLY A 832 32.55 -36.31 -7.85
N GLU A 833 32.75 -37.24 -8.77
CA GLU A 833 32.08 -37.30 -10.08
C GLU A 833 30.88 -38.25 -10.06
N TYR A 834 29.74 -37.74 -10.51
CA TYR A 834 28.47 -38.48 -10.57
C TYR A 834 27.84 -38.32 -11.94
N LEU A 835 27.35 -39.43 -12.50
CA LEU A 835 26.49 -39.44 -13.67
C LEU A 835 25.05 -39.27 -13.22
N TYR A 836 24.39 -38.21 -13.68
CA TYR A 836 22.99 -37.94 -13.46
C TYR A 836 22.17 -38.29 -14.71
N SER A 837 20.93 -38.74 -14.52
CA SER A 837 20.01 -39.10 -15.60
C SER A 837 18.60 -38.56 -15.35
N SER A 838 17.90 -38.20 -16.42
CA SER A 838 16.47 -37.88 -16.41
C SER A 838 15.84 -38.19 -17.77
N THR A 839 14.52 -38.35 -17.80
CA THR A 839 13.78 -38.69 -19.02
C THR A 839 12.88 -37.54 -19.43
N ILE A 840 13.08 -37.02 -20.65
CA ILE A 840 12.19 -36.02 -21.24
C ILE A 840 11.07 -36.74 -21.99
N ARG A 841 9.82 -36.29 -21.78
CA ARG A 841 8.66 -36.67 -22.60
C ARG A 841 8.29 -35.55 -23.58
N CYS A 842 8.27 -35.87 -24.87
CA CYS A 842 7.90 -34.93 -25.94
C CYS A 842 6.38 -34.69 -25.96
N ARG A 843 5.91 -33.63 -25.31
CA ARG A 843 4.47 -33.34 -25.14
C ARG A 843 3.85 -32.56 -26.30
N ALA A 844 4.64 -31.78 -27.03
CA ALA A 844 4.18 -30.99 -28.16
C ALA A 844 5.25 -30.96 -29.27
N ALA A 845 4.82 -30.60 -30.49
CA ALA A 845 5.71 -30.42 -31.62
C ALA A 845 6.41 -29.05 -31.52
N GLY A 846 7.69 -29.00 -31.87
CA GLY A 846 8.47 -27.76 -31.85
C GLY A 846 9.97 -28.04 -31.78
N ARG A 847 10.77 -26.97 -31.83
CA ARG A 847 12.22 -27.05 -31.66
C ARG A 847 12.53 -26.86 -30.17
N TYR A 848 13.11 -27.88 -29.54
CA TYR A 848 13.43 -27.85 -28.11
C TYR A 848 14.94 -27.73 -27.86
N GLY A 849 15.30 -27.08 -26.77
CA GLY A 849 16.65 -27.06 -26.20
C GLY A 849 16.63 -27.59 -24.77
N PHE A 850 17.77 -28.08 -24.29
CA PHE A 850 17.94 -28.50 -22.91
C PHE A 850 19.38 -28.24 -22.42
N THR A 851 19.51 -27.99 -21.13
CA THR A 851 20.78 -27.91 -20.38
C THR A 851 20.57 -28.46 -18.97
N ALA A 852 21.62 -28.58 -18.18
CA ALA A 852 21.54 -29.01 -16.77
C ALA A 852 22.04 -27.90 -15.84
N ARG A 853 21.56 -27.91 -14.61
CA ARG A 853 22.02 -27.01 -13.53
C ARG A 853 22.05 -27.70 -12.19
N VAL A 854 22.79 -27.10 -11.25
CA VAL A 854 22.84 -27.51 -9.85
C VAL A 854 22.40 -26.33 -8.97
N THR A 855 21.52 -26.60 -8.01
CA THR A 855 21.12 -25.69 -6.93
C THR A 855 21.28 -26.37 -5.57
N PRO A 856 21.42 -25.62 -4.46
CA PRO A 856 21.41 -26.21 -3.12
C PRO A 856 20.11 -26.95 -2.85
N ARG A 857 20.19 -28.09 -2.15
CA ARG A 857 19.01 -28.79 -1.67
C ARG A 857 18.58 -28.27 -0.31
N GLY A 858 17.33 -27.83 -0.18
CA GLY A 858 16.76 -27.29 1.04
C GLY A 858 15.47 -26.52 0.79
N ASP A 859 15.14 -25.63 1.73
CA ASP A 859 14.01 -24.71 1.54
C ASP A 859 14.30 -23.62 0.49
N ASP A 860 13.27 -22.85 0.16
CA ASP A 860 13.35 -21.79 -0.86
C ASP A 860 14.46 -20.78 -0.55
N ARG A 861 14.69 -20.42 0.72
CA ARG A 861 15.76 -19.48 1.06
C ARG A 861 17.13 -20.04 0.69
N LEU A 862 17.41 -21.31 0.98
CA LEU A 862 18.67 -21.95 0.62
C LEU A 862 18.77 -22.12 -0.91
N ARG A 863 17.72 -22.63 -1.57
CA ARG A 863 17.66 -22.88 -3.01
C ARG A 863 17.83 -21.61 -3.85
N PHE A 864 17.26 -20.49 -3.39
CA PHE A 864 17.31 -19.19 -4.05
C PHE A 864 18.45 -18.30 -3.54
N THR A 865 19.43 -18.85 -2.82
CA THR A 865 20.60 -18.06 -2.41
C THR A 865 21.33 -17.51 -3.64
N PRO A 866 21.62 -16.19 -3.69
CA PRO A 866 22.45 -15.61 -4.73
C PRO A 866 23.80 -16.34 -4.89
N LYS A 867 24.27 -16.49 -6.13
CA LYS A 867 25.55 -17.14 -6.52
C LYS A 867 25.65 -18.65 -6.28
N LEU A 868 24.69 -19.29 -5.59
CA LEU A 868 24.63 -20.76 -5.48
C LEU A 868 23.79 -21.36 -6.62
N LEU A 869 24.22 -21.14 -7.86
CA LEU A 869 23.62 -21.71 -9.06
C LEU A 869 24.72 -21.91 -10.13
N SER A 870 24.88 -23.16 -10.57
CA SER A 870 25.86 -23.54 -11.59
C SER A 870 25.16 -24.19 -12.77
N TRP A 871 25.54 -23.79 -13.99
CA TRP A 871 25.00 -24.30 -15.25
C TRP A 871 26.08 -25.12 -16.00
N ALA A 872 25.64 -26.01 -16.89
CA ALA A 872 26.48 -26.80 -17.80
C ALA A 872 27.06 -26.03 -19.01
#